data_AF-A0AA41D9V0-F1
#
_entry.id   AF-A0AA41D9V0-F1
#
_cell.length_a   1.000
_cell.length_b   1.000
_cell.length_c   1.000
_cell.angle_alpha   90.00
_cell.angle_beta   90.00
_cell.angle_gamma   90.00
#
_symmetry.space_group_name_H-M   'P 1'
#
loop_
_entity.id
_entity.type
_entity.pdbx_description
1 polymer ?
#
loop_
_entity_poly.entity_id
_entity_poly.type
_entity_poly.pdbx_seq_one_letter_code
_entity_poly.pdbx_strand_id
1 'polypeptide(L)'
;MKSRHIISLLLVSLLALSGCDQFNVTNNASKQDLNINITKIEFEPDHKRFHLNVEINDTLTAMLLSSSADSIHFETKEFLKNNTYDPKTQPQLESYENLKLKEINELKLDALFLIDLTLDSIAINQQNQIIKNLAKLFALDHLHVAFMKNGEVTPTMIATDYVMNNYFKCEPGEKYLYRALSSKIDEFKKDSSEYVERVKNTPSTGLLASARKIMFIFSDGKVYNHNKPIDPKHFELQHQIIQQIDTTQTLPIFYFNLEKGNEGYDVGEKQDMLASQADEESQNFLTALCHKSGGKYINASNQQLKLNDILHLFNNNYIDYTFNYVNPDYKIYRGMERKLQITCYSGDSLVASDYISYNVGSIYNPVIINGSTTLQIILQGCLIGIITILLLYLIFQFILPAISYWLFKRKYVTRYTGKNMSYNGMLIEQSCYFCKAPFVEGDEIVAKCRHILHKSCWDENEYQCPEYGRHCKQGRHYYNSRNLFDPHNASFYLAWIIAGAFAGLIAWINFTANVHNNENLLLVKLIYLIFGVDSGSPQITTLVEEYGSHLLFLPFYGLNIGFFLTFSLSLLTSHGRWLWKRTLQIIARSLIGGLFSYLSFFIGCVISIALNFKDNSFLVDWIPWMLSGLVIASAVAYGTDIKLKKALIGAVISIIFGLGSMYLWSFSFNAQVDTREFLLLSYMIYCIGFAISVAATCPKSERYFLRVEGPIKDMDIAIYKWMKAPEQSKRILIGKSVNCDLQMTWDITSPIAPEQAEVRMVNGYLYLTALEEGILFNKKPLKTNVRKKLYHGTKFVIGKTTFTYLEKDL
;
A
#
# COMPACT_ATOMS: atom_id res chain seq x y z
N MET A 1 9.98 41.43 -15.75
CA MET A 1 10.25 40.58 -14.57
C MET A 1 9.10 40.52 -13.55
N LYS A 2 7.84 40.90 -13.86
CA LYS A 2 6.72 40.90 -12.89
C LYS A 2 5.72 39.73 -12.98
N SER A 3 5.89 38.78 -13.90
CA SER A 3 4.92 37.68 -14.13
C SER A 3 5.23 36.36 -13.40
N ARG A 4 6.47 36.15 -12.93
CA ARG A 4 6.85 34.91 -12.21
C ARG A 4 6.34 34.86 -10.76
N HIS A 5 6.10 36.02 -10.14
CA HIS A 5 5.60 36.06 -8.77
C HIS A 5 4.10 35.81 -8.67
N ILE A 6 3.30 36.11 -9.71
CA ILE A 6 1.83 35.97 -9.63
C ILE A 6 1.40 34.50 -9.64
N ILE A 7 2.09 33.64 -10.41
CA ILE A 7 1.78 32.19 -10.45
C ILE A 7 2.24 31.51 -9.16
N SER A 8 3.42 31.91 -8.63
CA SER A 8 3.88 31.43 -7.33
C SER A 8 2.98 31.92 -6.19
N LEU A 9 2.44 33.14 -6.27
CA LEU A 9 1.52 33.70 -5.27
C LEU A 9 0.12 33.08 -5.33
N LEU A 10 -0.35 32.68 -6.51
CA LEU A 10 -1.60 31.93 -6.69
C LEU A 10 -1.49 30.49 -6.20
N LEU A 11 -0.36 29.82 -6.45
CA LEU A 11 -0.10 28.48 -5.91
C LEU A 11 0.09 28.51 -4.39
N VAL A 12 0.77 29.54 -3.86
CA VAL A 12 0.91 29.75 -2.42
C VAL A 12 -0.39 30.22 -1.78
N SER A 13 -1.25 30.98 -2.47
CA SER A 13 -2.58 31.33 -1.95
C SER A 13 -3.54 30.14 -1.94
N LEU A 14 -3.44 29.22 -2.91
CA LEU A 14 -4.17 27.96 -2.88
C LEU A 14 -3.66 27.00 -1.78
N LEU A 15 -2.37 27.05 -1.44
CA LEU A 15 -1.78 26.31 -0.32
C LEU A 15 -2.04 26.98 1.06
N ALA A 16 -2.17 28.32 1.10
CA ALA A 16 -2.41 29.08 2.32
C ALA A 16 -3.88 29.10 2.74
N LEU A 17 -4.82 28.86 1.81
CA LEU A 17 -6.26 28.76 2.13
C LEU A 17 -6.68 27.39 2.69
N SER A 18 -5.80 26.39 2.71
CA SER A 18 -6.09 25.03 3.24
C SER A 18 -5.34 24.66 4.51
N GLY A 19 -4.65 25.61 5.16
CA GLY A 19 -3.71 25.27 6.24
C GLY A 19 -3.55 26.37 7.27
N CYS A 20 -4.63 26.74 7.94
CA CYS A 20 -4.55 27.42 9.23
C CYS A 20 -5.57 26.78 10.17
N ASP A 21 -5.11 25.76 10.89
CA ASP A 21 -5.38 25.63 12.31
C ASP A 21 -4.12 25.05 12.97
N GLN A 22 -3.75 25.66 14.09
CA GLN A 22 -2.50 25.45 14.80
C GLN A 22 -2.32 23.99 15.21
N PHE A 23 -1.29 23.32 14.65
CA PHE A 23 -0.73 22.10 15.23
C PHE A 23 -0.01 22.46 16.54
N ASN A 24 -0.74 22.44 17.65
CA ASN A 24 -0.12 22.37 18.97
C ASN A 24 0.42 20.95 19.15
N VAL A 25 1.73 20.81 18.94
CA VAL A 25 2.47 19.55 19.14
C VAL A 25 2.67 19.32 20.64
N THR A 26 1.91 18.40 21.24
CA THR A 26 2.17 17.87 22.58
C THR A 26 2.78 16.47 22.45
N ASN A 27 4.08 16.35 22.72
CA ASN A 27 4.82 15.09 22.75
C ASN A 27 4.59 14.37 24.10
N ASN A 28 3.68 13.38 24.15
CA ASN A 28 3.31 12.70 25.41
C ASN A 28 3.35 11.15 25.36
N ALA A 29 4.01 10.53 24.38
CA ALA A 29 4.14 9.07 24.39
C ALA A 29 5.19 8.65 25.43
N SER A 30 4.74 8.01 26.52
CA SER A 30 5.59 7.44 27.56
C SER A 30 5.19 5.99 27.80
N LYS A 31 6.15 5.08 27.95
CA LYS A 31 5.90 3.70 28.38
C LYS A 31 6.25 3.63 29.85
N GLN A 32 5.23 3.51 30.70
CA GLN A 32 5.39 3.39 32.15
C GLN A 32 4.54 2.21 32.63
N ASP A 33 5.24 1.22 33.17
CA ASP A 33 4.78 -0.03 33.82
C ASP A 33 4.15 -1.15 32.98
N LEU A 34 4.64 -2.37 33.25
CA LEU A 34 4.41 -3.67 32.57
C LEU A 34 3.05 -4.34 32.90
N ASN A 35 2.06 -3.60 33.40
CA ASN A 35 0.81 -4.19 33.91
C ASN A 35 -0.30 -4.30 32.85
N ILE A 36 -0.12 -3.67 31.70
CA ILE A 36 -1.00 -3.75 30.52
C ILE A 36 -0.12 -4.14 29.34
N ASN A 37 -0.57 -5.13 28.56
CA ASN A 37 0.09 -5.56 27.34
C ASN A 37 -0.94 -5.66 26.22
N ILE A 38 -0.80 -4.84 25.19
CA ILE A 38 -1.69 -4.88 24.02
C ILE A 38 -1.19 -5.96 23.06
N THR A 39 -2.00 -7.02 22.86
CA THR A 39 -1.59 -8.17 22.05
C THR A 39 -2.00 -8.05 20.60
N LYS A 40 -3.23 -7.60 20.31
CA LYS A 40 -3.76 -7.52 18.95
C LYS A 40 -4.82 -6.44 18.79
N ILE A 41 -4.89 -5.86 17.60
CA ILE A 41 -5.97 -4.99 17.13
C ILE A 41 -6.72 -5.68 15.98
N GLU A 42 -8.05 -5.73 16.06
CA GLU A 42 -8.91 -6.36 15.06
C GLU A 42 -9.99 -5.39 14.61
N PHE A 43 -10.03 -5.09 13.31
CA PHE A 43 -11.03 -4.19 12.75
C PHE A 43 -12.25 -4.97 12.26
N GLU A 44 -13.45 -4.43 12.52
CA GLU A 44 -14.65 -4.89 11.82
C GLU A 44 -14.56 -4.57 10.31
N PRO A 45 -15.31 -5.27 9.44
CA PRO A 45 -15.20 -5.09 7.98
C PRO A 45 -15.38 -3.64 7.50
N ASP A 46 -16.22 -2.86 8.18
CA ASP A 46 -16.48 -1.45 7.85
C ASP A 46 -15.45 -0.47 8.46
N HIS A 47 -14.54 -0.97 9.30
CA HIS A 47 -13.52 -0.24 10.06
C HIS A 47 -14.09 0.85 10.99
N LYS A 48 -15.42 0.92 11.16
CA LYS A 48 -16.08 1.85 12.07
C LYS A 48 -15.79 1.46 13.51
N ARG A 49 -15.72 0.15 13.77
CA ARG A 49 -15.42 -0.43 15.06
C ARG A 49 -14.15 -1.25 14.98
N PHE A 50 -13.43 -1.30 16.10
CA PHE A 50 -12.31 -2.22 16.26
C PHE A 50 -12.22 -2.70 17.71
N HIS A 51 -11.68 -3.90 17.84
CA HIS A 51 -11.48 -4.59 19.09
C HIS A 51 -9.99 -4.61 19.40
N LEU A 52 -9.68 -4.49 20.68
CA LEU A 52 -8.31 -4.51 21.16
C LEU A 52 -8.17 -5.56 22.25
N ASN A 53 -7.35 -6.57 21.99
CA ASN A 53 -7.08 -7.62 22.94
C ASN A 53 -5.95 -7.15 23.85
N VAL A 54 -6.22 -7.15 25.15
CA VAL A 54 -5.34 -6.61 26.17
C VAL A 54 -5.18 -7.64 27.27
N GLU A 55 -3.93 -7.98 27.55
CA GLU A 55 -3.54 -8.75 28.74
C GLU A 55 -3.34 -7.77 29.90
N ILE A 56 -3.98 -8.07 31.03
CA ILE A 56 -3.94 -7.22 32.22
C ILE A 56 -3.47 -8.07 33.40
N ASN A 57 -2.44 -7.60 34.09
CA ASN A 57 -1.90 -8.29 35.27
C ASN A 57 -2.98 -8.50 36.36
N ASP A 58 -2.84 -9.57 37.15
CA ASP A 58 -3.79 -9.97 38.20
C ASP A 58 -4.02 -8.86 39.25
N THR A 59 -3.00 -8.03 39.51
CA THR A 59 -3.11 -6.89 40.43
C THR A 59 -4.08 -5.82 39.92
N LEU A 60 -3.99 -5.45 38.64
CA LEU A 60 -4.89 -4.49 38.00
C LEU A 60 -6.28 -5.10 37.79
N THR A 61 -6.36 -6.38 37.46
CA THR A 61 -7.63 -7.12 37.41
C THR A 61 -8.36 -7.12 38.75
N ALA A 62 -7.65 -7.36 39.86
CA ALA A 62 -8.24 -7.32 41.19
C ALA A 62 -8.75 -5.91 41.54
N MET A 63 -8.04 -4.86 41.13
CA MET A 63 -8.50 -3.48 41.30
C MET A 63 -9.78 -3.19 40.52
N LEU A 64 -9.89 -3.65 39.27
CA LEU A 64 -11.09 -3.50 38.43
C LEU A 64 -12.30 -4.28 38.96
N LEU A 65 -12.09 -5.38 39.68
CA LEU A 65 -13.16 -6.20 40.28
C LEU A 65 -13.56 -5.76 41.70
N SER A 66 -12.80 -4.84 42.31
CA SER A 66 -13.04 -4.37 43.67
C SER A 66 -14.08 -3.23 43.72
N SER A 67 -14.57 -2.90 44.93
CA SER A 67 -15.50 -1.78 45.15
C SER A 67 -14.94 -0.40 44.80
N SER A 68 -13.64 -0.29 44.46
CA SER A 68 -13.00 0.92 43.93
C SER A 68 -12.98 1.00 42.39
N ALA A 69 -13.69 0.12 41.68
CA ALA A 69 -13.77 0.12 40.22
C ALA A 69 -14.15 1.48 39.63
N ASP A 70 -15.05 2.23 40.27
CA ASP A 70 -15.51 3.56 39.83
C ASP A 70 -14.41 4.63 39.81
N SER A 71 -13.26 4.39 40.47
CA SER A 71 -12.13 5.32 40.48
C SER A 71 -11.12 5.08 39.35
N ILE A 72 -11.27 3.98 38.62
CA ILE A 72 -10.38 3.57 37.54
C ILE A 72 -10.97 4.00 36.21
N HIS A 73 -10.18 4.71 35.41
CA HIS A 73 -10.60 5.09 34.05
C HIS A 73 -9.48 4.86 33.05
N PHE A 74 -9.88 4.50 31.83
CA PHE A 74 -8.99 4.29 30.71
C PHE A 74 -9.05 5.48 29.75
N GLU A 75 -7.89 6.02 29.41
CA GLU A 75 -7.72 7.03 28.39
C GLU A 75 -6.98 6.43 27.19
N THR A 76 -7.55 6.60 26.00
CA THR A 76 -6.97 6.10 24.76
C THR A 76 -6.59 7.25 23.85
N LYS A 77 -5.35 7.23 23.37
CA LYS A 77 -4.80 8.24 22.46
C LYS A 77 -4.18 7.57 21.24
N GLU A 78 -4.60 8.01 20.06
CA GLU A 78 -4.01 7.64 18.79
C GLU A 78 -3.08 8.74 18.30
N PHE A 79 -1.85 8.35 17.98
CA PHE A 79 -0.82 9.21 17.42
C PHE A 79 -0.42 8.74 16.01
N LEU A 80 -0.05 9.66 15.14
CA LEU A 80 0.60 9.33 13.86
C LEU A 80 2.12 9.13 14.07
N LYS A 81 2.83 8.59 13.06
CA LYS A 81 4.28 8.31 13.07
C LYS A 81 5.20 9.39 13.68
N ASN A 82 4.82 10.66 13.58
CA ASN A 82 5.55 11.80 14.16
C ASN A 82 5.11 12.16 15.59
N ASN A 83 4.40 11.26 16.28
CA ASN A 83 3.69 11.48 17.55
C ASN A 83 2.70 12.66 17.50
N THR A 84 2.20 13.02 16.31
CA THR A 84 1.21 14.08 16.17
C THR A 84 -0.16 13.57 16.60
N TYR A 85 -0.84 14.37 17.41
CA TYR A 85 -2.16 14.10 17.96
C TYR A 85 -3.19 15.00 17.26
N ASP A 86 -4.26 14.40 16.73
CA ASP A 86 -5.42 15.14 16.19
C ASP A 86 -6.66 14.77 17.01
N PRO A 87 -7.26 15.71 17.76
CA PRO A 87 -8.41 15.43 18.61
C PRO A 87 -9.64 14.97 17.82
N LYS A 88 -9.77 15.35 16.54
CA LYS A 88 -10.95 15.02 15.72
C LYS A 88 -10.92 13.58 15.18
N THR A 89 -9.78 12.90 15.24
CA THR A 89 -9.60 11.54 14.72
C THR A 89 -9.44 10.48 15.80
N GLN A 90 -9.63 10.87 17.07
CA GLN A 90 -9.43 9.97 18.21
C GLN A 90 -10.56 8.93 18.28
N PRO A 91 -10.22 7.64 18.43
CA PRO A 91 -11.22 6.62 18.69
C PRO A 91 -11.83 6.81 20.08
N GLN A 92 -13.12 6.48 20.22
CA GLN A 92 -13.83 6.54 21.49
C GLN A 92 -14.01 5.12 22.04
N LEU A 93 -13.70 4.92 23.33
CA LEU A 93 -13.95 3.67 24.03
C LEU A 93 -15.47 3.53 24.26
N GLU A 94 -16.09 2.50 23.67
CA GLU A 94 -17.53 2.21 23.81
C GLU A 94 -17.75 1.32 25.04
N SER A 95 -16.96 0.25 25.16
CA SER A 95 -16.98 -0.65 26.31
C SER A 95 -15.68 -1.43 26.41
N TYR A 96 -15.43 -2.05 27.55
CA TYR A 96 -14.42 -3.09 27.69
C TYR A 96 -15.04 -4.28 28.41
N GLU A 97 -14.80 -5.47 27.89
CA GLU A 97 -15.33 -6.71 28.42
C GLU A 97 -14.20 -7.55 29.02
N ASN A 98 -14.44 -8.07 30.21
CA ASN A 98 -13.58 -9.06 30.82
C ASN A 98 -13.96 -10.44 30.27
N LEU A 99 -13.15 -10.97 29.36
CA LEU A 99 -13.37 -12.28 28.76
C LEU A 99 -12.97 -13.41 29.72
N LYS A 100 -12.08 -13.15 30.70
CA LYS A 100 -11.75 -14.06 31.83
C LYS A 100 -12.98 -14.69 32.45
N LEU A 101 -13.90 -13.84 32.89
CA LEU A 101 -15.07 -14.28 33.64
C LEU A 101 -16.06 -15.01 32.73
N LYS A 102 -16.16 -14.60 31.47
CA LYS A 102 -17.08 -15.23 30.51
C LYS A 102 -16.61 -16.63 30.11
N GLU A 103 -15.32 -16.80 29.80
CA GLU A 103 -14.75 -18.11 29.49
C GLU A 103 -14.73 -19.03 30.72
N ILE A 104 -14.44 -18.51 31.92
CA ILE A 104 -14.57 -19.28 33.17
C ILE A 104 -15.99 -19.78 33.38
N ASN A 105 -16.99 -18.91 33.16
CA ASN A 105 -18.41 -19.28 33.28
C ASN A 105 -18.83 -20.36 32.26
N GLU A 106 -18.20 -20.39 31.07
CA GLU A 106 -18.48 -21.39 30.04
C GLU A 106 -17.76 -22.72 30.28
N LEU A 107 -16.61 -22.71 30.97
CA LEU A 107 -15.77 -23.89 31.20
C LEU A 107 -16.37 -24.96 32.12
N LYS A 108 -17.46 -24.65 32.85
CA LYS A 108 -18.21 -25.56 33.75
C LYS A 108 -17.28 -26.50 34.53
N LEU A 109 -16.71 -25.96 35.61
CA LEU A 109 -15.70 -26.65 36.42
C LEU A 109 -16.34 -27.30 37.65
N ASP A 110 -16.07 -28.58 37.84
CA ASP A 110 -16.31 -29.31 39.09
C ASP A 110 -14.99 -29.40 39.87
N ALA A 111 -14.91 -28.79 41.05
CA ALA A 111 -13.67 -28.71 41.82
C ALA A 111 -13.76 -29.48 43.14
N LEU A 112 -12.74 -30.29 43.45
CA LEU A 112 -12.58 -30.97 44.74
C LEU A 112 -11.43 -30.37 45.55
N PHE A 113 -11.73 -29.96 46.77
CA PHE A 113 -10.78 -29.44 47.75
C PHE A 113 -10.51 -30.48 48.83
N LEU A 114 -9.29 -31.03 48.86
CA LEU A 114 -8.83 -31.96 49.89
C LEU A 114 -8.07 -31.17 50.97
N ILE A 115 -8.64 -31.12 52.16
CA ILE A 115 -8.25 -30.24 53.26
C ILE A 115 -7.60 -31.02 54.39
N ASP A 116 -6.47 -30.53 54.88
CA ASP A 116 -5.78 -31.11 56.03
C ASP A 116 -6.24 -30.47 57.34
N LEU A 117 -7.06 -31.20 58.12
CA LEU A 117 -7.53 -30.76 59.44
C LEU A 117 -6.56 -31.12 60.58
N THR A 118 -5.48 -31.85 60.28
CA THR A 118 -4.44 -32.19 61.28
C THR A 118 -3.48 -31.03 61.56
N LEU A 119 -3.51 -29.99 60.72
CA LEU A 119 -2.72 -28.77 60.87
C LEU A 119 -3.23 -27.87 62.00
N ASP A 120 -2.44 -26.87 62.37
CA ASP A 120 -2.82 -25.90 63.39
C ASP A 120 -3.98 -25.00 62.95
N SER A 121 -4.61 -24.34 63.93
CA SER A 121 -5.75 -23.46 63.67
C SER A 121 -5.44 -22.29 62.71
N ILE A 122 -4.18 -21.86 62.62
CA ILE A 122 -3.75 -20.78 61.73
C ILE A 122 -3.76 -21.28 60.29
N ALA A 123 -3.14 -22.42 60.02
CA ALA A 123 -3.10 -23.06 58.70
C ALA A 123 -4.50 -23.46 58.23
N ILE A 124 -5.38 -23.95 59.12
CA ILE A 124 -6.78 -24.27 58.77
C ILE A 124 -7.57 -23.01 58.40
N ASN A 125 -7.36 -21.90 59.11
CA ASN A 125 -7.98 -20.62 58.75
C ASN A 125 -7.46 -20.08 57.42
N GLN A 126 -6.17 -20.22 57.14
CA GLN A 126 -5.57 -19.88 55.84
C GLN A 126 -6.18 -20.72 54.71
N GLN A 127 -6.34 -22.04 54.90
CA GLN A 127 -7.03 -22.92 53.95
C GLN A 127 -8.44 -22.42 53.67
N ASN A 128 -9.24 -22.13 54.71
CA ASN A 128 -10.61 -21.64 54.55
C ASN A 128 -10.67 -20.31 53.78
N GLN A 129 -9.76 -19.37 54.05
CA GLN A 129 -9.68 -18.09 53.33
C GLN A 129 -9.31 -18.28 51.85
N ILE A 130 -8.34 -19.14 51.54
CA ILE A 130 -7.95 -19.42 50.16
C ILE A 130 -9.11 -20.03 49.38
N ILE A 131 -9.83 -20.99 49.96
CA ILE A 131 -11.00 -21.62 49.32
C ILE A 131 -12.11 -20.59 49.09
N LYS A 132 -12.41 -19.73 50.06
CA LYS A 132 -13.41 -18.66 49.89
C LYS A 132 -13.03 -17.68 48.78
N ASN A 133 -11.74 -17.39 48.61
CA ASN A 133 -11.27 -16.52 47.53
C ASN A 133 -11.34 -17.23 46.17
N LEU A 134 -10.93 -18.49 46.08
CA LEU A 134 -11.03 -19.28 44.84
C LEU A 134 -12.51 -19.47 44.44
N ALA A 135 -13.40 -19.77 45.39
CA ALA A 135 -14.83 -19.91 45.15
C ALA A 135 -15.51 -18.62 44.64
N LYS A 136 -14.95 -17.43 44.95
CA LYS A 136 -15.41 -16.16 44.38
C LYS A 136 -14.91 -15.91 42.96
N LEU A 137 -13.75 -16.46 42.61
CA LEU A 137 -13.08 -16.24 41.32
C LEU A 137 -13.58 -17.22 40.24
N PHE A 138 -14.02 -18.42 40.62
CA PHE A 138 -14.54 -19.43 39.72
C PHE A 138 -16.05 -19.56 39.84
N ALA A 139 -16.78 -19.46 38.73
CA ALA A 139 -18.18 -19.90 38.66
C ALA A 139 -18.24 -21.43 38.62
N LEU A 140 -17.96 -22.05 39.75
CA LEU A 140 -17.98 -23.50 39.91
C LEU A 140 -19.44 -24.00 39.85
N ASP A 141 -19.69 -25.01 39.02
CA ASP A 141 -21.01 -25.68 38.98
C ASP A 141 -21.23 -26.42 40.32
N HIS A 142 -20.19 -27.14 40.78
CA HIS A 142 -20.16 -27.77 42.09
C HIS A 142 -18.80 -27.62 42.77
N LEU A 143 -18.82 -27.03 43.96
CA LEU A 143 -17.67 -26.99 44.87
C LEU A 143 -17.77 -28.16 45.85
N HIS A 144 -16.80 -29.07 45.79
CA HIS A 144 -16.72 -30.23 46.67
C HIS A 144 -15.55 -30.09 47.64
N VAL A 145 -15.74 -30.56 48.87
CA VAL A 145 -14.70 -30.60 49.91
C VAL A 145 -14.61 -32.01 50.49
N ALA A 146 -13.40 -32.43 50.83
CA ALA A 146 -13.13 -33.60 51.65
C ALA A 146 -12.04 -33.26 52.67
N PHE A 147 -12.08 -33.91 53.82
CA PHE A 147 -11.19 -33.62 54.95
C PHE A 147 -10.34 -34.83 55.30
N MET A 148 -9.06 -34.60 55.55
CA MET A 148 -8.12 -35.57 56.13
C MET A 148 -8.07 -35.33 57.64
N LYS A 149 -8.39 -36.36 58.44
CA LYS A 149 -8.41 -36.26 59.91
C LYS A 149 -8.21 -37.62 60.56
N ASN A 150 -7.42 -37.68 61.63
CA ASN A 150 -7.25 -38.87 62.50
C ASN A 150 -7.07 -40.21 61.77
N GLY A 151 -6.21 -40.26 60.73
CA GLY A 151 -5.97 -41.47 59.94
C GLY A 151 -7.12 -41.86 58.98
N GLU A 152 -8.12 -41.00 58.83
CA GLU A 152 -9.28 -41.19 57.95
C GLU A 152 -9.45 -40.03 56.97
N VAL A 153 -10.25 -40.28 55.93
CA VAL A 153 -10.57 -39.30 54.89
C VAL A 153 -12.08 -39.30 54.74
N THR A 154 -12.71 -38.14 54.91
CA THR A 154 -14.17 -38.05 54.82
C THR A 154 -14.66 -38.29 53.40
N PRO A 155 -15.89 -38.78 53.18
CA PRO A 155 -16.51 -38.77 51.86
C PRO A 155 -16.57 -37.35 51.28
N THR A 156 -16.62 -37.26 49.95
CA THR A 156 -16.71 -35.97 49.26
C THR A 156 -18.08 -35.35 49.50
N MET A 157 -18.11 -34.09 49.97
CA MET A 157 -19.34 -33.37 50.28
C MET A 157 -19.42 -32.05 49.51
N ILE A 158 -20.63 -31.55 49.26
CA ILE A 158 -20.82 -30.23 48.66
C ILE A 158 -20.49 -29.15 49.70
N ALA A 159 -19.65 -28.20 49.33
CA ALA A 159 -19.13 -27.14 50.18
C ALA A 159 -20.15 -26.01 50.40
N THR A 160 -21.21 -26.32 51.15
CA THR A 160 -22.20 -25.31 51.56
C THR A 160 -21.61 -24.32 52.57
N ASP A 161 -22.24 -23.16 52.74
CA ASP A 161 -21.86 -22.20 53.80
C ASP A 161 -21.82 -22.84 55.19
N TYR A 162 -22.69 -23.82 55.43
CA TYR A 162 -22.70 -24.59 56.67
C TYR A 162 -21.42 -25.43 56.82
N VAL A 163 -21.00 -26.14 55.78
CA VAL A 163 -19.75 -26.94 55.78
C VAL A 163 -18.54 -26.03 55.98
N MET A 164 -18.45 -24.94 55.20
CA MET A 164 -17.32 -24.01 55.23
C MET A 164 -17.15 -23.28 56.57
N ASN A 165 -18.23 -23.07 57.32
CA ASN A 165 -18.19 -22.38 58.61
C ASN A 165 -18.08 -23.33 59.82
N ASN A 166 -18.47 -24.60 59.71
CA ASN A 166 -18.55 -25.51 60.86
C ASN A 166 -17.55 -26.67 60.87
N TYR A 167 -17.03 -27.09 59.71
CA TYR A 167 -16.18 -28.29 59.59
C TYR A 167 -14.68 -28.00 59.52
N PHE A 168 -14.29 -26.74 59.27
CA PHE A 168 -12.88 -26.31 59.31
C PHE A 168 -12.41 -26.13 60.76
N LYS A 169 -12.20 -27.25 61.46
CA LYS A 169 -11.74 -27.29 62.86
C LYS A 169 -10.52 -28.21 62.96
N CYS A 170 -9.56 -27.81 63.79
CA CYS A 170 -8.36 -28.59 64.06
C CYS A 170 -8.73 -29.90 64.77
N GLU A 171 -8.38 -31.03 64.15
CA GLU A 171 -8.53 -32.38 64.69
C GLU A 171 -7.13 -33.02 64.72
N PRO A 172 -6.40 -32.92 65.84
CA PRO A 172 -5.04 -33.43 65.92
C PRO A 172 -5.01 -34.95 65.86
N GLY A 173 -4.25 -35.50 64.92
CA GLY A 173 -4.08 -36.94 64.71
C GLY A 173 -3.09 -37.24 63.59
N GLU A 174 -2.93 -38.54 63.26
CA GLU A 174 -2.07 -38.95 62.14
C GLU A 174 -2.69 -38.57 60.79
N LYS A 175 -1.85 -38.17 59.83
CA LYS A 175 -2.25 -37.84 58.47
C LYS A 175 -1.82 -38.90 57.47
N TYR A 176 -2.77 -39.47 56.75
CA TYR A 176 -2.52 -40.41 55.65
C TYR A 176 -2.72 -39.72 54.28
N LEU A 177 -1.77 -38.85 53.91
CA LEU A 177 -1.85 -38.03 52.69
C LEU A 177 -1.98 -38.87 51.41
N TYR A 178 -1.10 -39.84 51.18
CA TYR A 178 -1.14 -40.65 49.95
C TYR A 178 -2.39 -41.54 49.87
N ARG A 179 -2.90 -42.00 51.01
CA ARG A 179 -4.17 -42.75 51.05
C ARG A 179 -5.34 -41.86 50.65
N ALA A 180 -5.35 -40.62 51.15
CA ALA A 180 -6.33 -39.62 50.77
C ALA A 180 -6.28 -39.29 49.28
N LEU A 181 -5.08 -39.07 48.74
CA LEU A 181 -4.89 -38.80 47.32
C LEU A 181 -5.41 -39.96 46.46
N SER A 182 -4.96 -41.18 46.72
CA SER A 182 -5.37 -42.35 45.93
C SER A 182 -6.89 -42.57 46.00
N SER A 183 -7.47 -42.50 47.20
CA SER A 183 -8.91 -42.65 47.40
C SER A 183 -9.71 -41.58 46.65
N LYS A 184 -9.26 -40.32 46.69
CA LYS A 184 -10.00 -39.19 46.10
C LYS A 184 -9.81 -39.06 44.61
N ILE A 185 -8.66 -39.46 44.07
CA ILE A 185 -8.46 -39.58 42.63
C ILE A 185 -9.47 -40.58 42.05
N ASP A 186 -9.62 -41.76 42.67
CA ASP A 186 -10.57 -42.78 42.20
C ASP A 186 -12.04 -42.39 42.43
N GLU A 187 -12.34 -41.78 43.58
CA GLU A 187 -13.69 -41.29 43.90
C GLU A 187 -14.09 -40.18 42.92
N PHE A 188 -13.30 -39.12 42.81
CA PHE A 188 -13.66 -37.94 42.02
C PHE A 188 -13.66 -38.21 40.51
N LYS A 189 -12.95 -39.24 40.03
CA LYS A 189 -13.03 -39.69 38.62
C LYS A 189 -14.42 -40.19 38.22
N LYS A 190 -15.16 -40.85 39.12
CA LYS A 190 -16.51 -41.39 38.82
C LYS A 190 -17.51 -40.26 38.56
N ASP A 191 -18.46 -40.45 37.64
CA ASP A 191 -19.43 -39.41 37.25
C ASP A 191 -20.23 -38.88 38.44
N SER A 192 -20.46 -37.56 38.46
CA SER A 192 -21.06 -36.78 39.56
C SER A 192 -22.48 -37.23 39.97
N SER A 193 -23.12 -38.10 39.18
CA SER A 193 -24.45 -38.66 39.47
C SER A 193 -24.52 -39.65 40.66
N GLU A 194 -23.39 -40.13 41.18
CA GLU A 194 -23.35 -41.03 42.36
C GLU A 194 -23.26 -40.28 43.71
N TYR A 195 -22.92 -38.99 43.72
CA TYR A 195 -22.68 -38.23 44.96
C TYR A 195 -23.88 -37.42 45.45
N VAL A 196 -24.90 -37.26 44.62
CA VAL A 196 -26.11 -36.51 44.97
C VAL A 196 -27.18 -37.49 45.46
N GLU A 197 -27.42 -37.50 46.77
CA GLU A 197 -28.59 -38.14 47.34
C GLU A 197 -29.84 -37.54 46.64
N ARG A 198 -30.64 -38.37 45.97
CA ARG A 198 -31.77 -37.96 45.14
C ARG A 198 -32.74 -37.05 45.91
N VAL A 199 -32.58 -35.74 45.80
CA VAL A 199 -33.69 -34.81 45.98
C VAL A 199 -34.57 -34.97 44.74
N LYS A 200 -35.66 -35.72 44.90
CA LYS A 200 -36.68 -35.91 43.87
C LYS A 200 -37.19 -34.55 43.39
N ASN A 201 -36.99 -34.27 42.11
CA ASN A 201 -37.89 -33.56 41.16
C ASN A 201 -37.19 -32.46 40.35
N THR A 202 -36.52 -32.84 39.26
CA THR A 202 -36.58 -32.07 38.00
C THR A 202 -36.26 -33.00 36.83
N PRO A 203 -37.03 -32.96 35.72
CA PRO A 203 -36.81 -33.86 34.59
C PRO A 203 -35.56 -33.45 33.82
N SER A 204 -34.71 -34.43 33.54
CA SER A 204 -33.47 -34.32 32.79
C SER A 204 -33.72 -33.96 31.32
N THR A 205 -33.45 -32.72 30.95
CA THR A 205 -33.31 -32.30 29.55
C THR A 205 -31.83 -32.24 29.16
N GLY A 206 -31.50 -32.99 28.10
CA GLY A 206 -30.36 -32.73 27.20
C GLY A 206 -28.99 -33.23 27.69
N LEU A 207 -28.25 -33.86 26.79
CA LEU A 207 -26.81 -34.14 26.94
C LEU A 207 -26.08 -32.85 27.38
N LEU A 208 -25.81 -32.70 28.68
CA LEU A 208 -24.86 -31.74 29.19
C LEU A 208 -23.46 -32.29 28.92
N ALA A 209 -22.62 -31.50 28.24
CA ALA A 209 -21.19 -31.75 28.20
C ALA A 209 -20.69 -31.95 29.65
N SER A 210 -19.97 -33.04 29.91
CA SER A 210 -19.47 -33.35 31.25
C SER A 210 -18.56 -32.21 31.75
N ALA A 211 -18.86 -31.67 32.92
CA ALA A 211 -18.06 -30.64 33.56
C ALA A 211 -16.59 -31.09 33.70
N ARG A 212 -15.64 -30.17 33.51
CA ARG A 212 -14.23 -30.49 33.63
C ARG A 212 -13.85 -30.54 35.10
N LYS A 213 -13.18 -31.61 35.51
CA LYS A 213 -12.84 -31.88 36.92
C LYS A 213 -11.45 -31.37 37.28
N ILE A 214 -11.31 -30.73 38.45
CA ILE A 214 -10.03 -30.23 38.98
C ILE A 214 -9.92 -30.62 40.47
N MET A 215 -8.72 -30.95 40.94
CA MET A 215 -8.47 -31.23 42.36
C MET A 215 -7.42 -30.28 42.96
N PHE A 216 -7.74 -29.69 44.11
CA PHE A 216 -6.87 -28.85 44.92
C PHE A 216 -6.58 -29.54 46.26
N ILE A 217 -5.32 -29.65 46.65
CA ILE A 217 -4.88 -30.32 47.88
C ILE A 217 -4.15 -29.31 48.76
N PHE A 218 -4.53 -29.26 50.03
CA PHE A 218 -3.92 -28.39 51.02
C PHE A 218 -3.33 -29.23 52.14
N SER A 219 -2.02 -29.19 52.35
CA SER A 219 -1.31 -29.99 53.35
C SER A 219 0.13 -29.46 53.54
N ASP A 220 0.76 -29.75 54.67
CA ASP A 220 2.17 -29.42 54.93
C ASP A 220 3.18 -30.40 54.30
N GLY A 221 2.72 -31.39 53.53
CA GLY A 221 3.57 -32.35 52.80
C GLY A 221 4.10 -33.51 53.64
N LYS A 222 3.96 -33.44 54.97
CA LYS A 222 4.56 -34.42 55.88
C LYS A 222 3.90 -35.79 55.73
N VAL A 223 4.72 -36.77 55.36
CA VAL A 223 4.34 -38.19 55.18
C VAL A 223 5.22 -39.13 56.00
N TYR A 224 6.24 -38.59 56.69
CA TYR A 224 7.12 -39.29 57.59
C TYR A 224 7.04 -38.70 58.99
N ASN A 225 7.17 -39.55 60.01
CA ASN A 225 7.34 -39.16 61.40
C ASN A 225 8.52 -39.95 61.97
N HIS A 226 9.57 -39.26 62.44
CA HIS A 226 10.82 -39.89 62.89
C HIS A 226 11.39 -40.93 61.88
N ASN A 227 11.44 -40.58 60.59
CA ASN A 227 11.90 -41.44 59.46
C ASN A 227 11.12 -42.74 59.26
N LYS A 228 9.93 -42.87 59.85
CA LYS A 228 8.99 -43.94 59.51
C LYS A 228 7.82 -43.34 58.73
N PRO A 229 7.39 -43.98 57.65
CA PRO A 229 6.18 -43.56 56.96
C PRO A 229 5.01 -43.51 57.96
N ILE A 230 4.25 -42.43 57.94
CA ILE A 230 3.06 -42.28 58.81
C ILE A 230 2.01 -43.32 58.40
N ASP A 231 1.88 -43.59 57.09
CA ASP A 231 0.99 -44.65 56.57
C ASP A 231 1.77 -45.96 56.35
N PRO A 232 1.34 -47.11 56.92
CA PRO A 232 1.98 -48.40 56.68
C PRO A 232 1.98 -48.86 55.20
N LYS A 233 1.10 -48.31 54.35
CA LYS A 233 1.03 -48.61 52.90
C LYS A 233 1.71 -47.56 52.02
N HIS A 234 2.56 -46.70 52.58
CA HIS A 234 3.16 -45.55 51.89
C HIS A 234 3.69 -45.83 50.47
N PHE A 235 4.59 -46.80 50.31
CA PHE A 235 5.21 -47.12 49.01
C PHE A 235 4.23 -47.76 48.01
N GLU A 236 3.29 -48.58 48.49
CA GLU A 236 2.24 -49.18 47.66
C GLU A 236 1.33 -48.08 47.09
N LEU A 237 0.95 -47.11 47.93
CA LEU A 237 0.11 -45.98 47.55
C LEU A 237 0.80 -45.04 46.54
N GLN A 238 2.11 -44.79 46.68
CA GLN A 238 2.85 -44.02 45.68
C GLN A 238 2.77 -44.65 44.29
N HIS A 239 2.93 -45.97 44.22
CA HIS A 239 2.84 -46.72 42.97
C HIS A 239 1.42 -46.70 42.37
N GLN A 240 0.40 -46.85 43.22
CA GLN A 240 -1.01 -46.79 42.81
C GLN A 240 -1.40 -45.42 42.26
N ILE A 241 -0.98 -44.33 42.91
CA ILE A 241 -1.26 -42.96 42.47
C ILE A 241 -0.65 -42.70 41.08
N ILE A 242 0.60 -43.12 40.85
CA ILE A 242 1.25 -42.95 39.54
C ILE A 242 0.48 -43.70 38.45
N GLN A 243 0.07 -44.95 38.70
CA GLN A 243 -0.71 -45.76 37.76
C GLN A 243 -2.11 -45.18 37.49
N GLN A 244 -2.75 -44.64 38.52
CA GLN A 244 -4.05 -43.97 38.40
C GLN A 244 -3.95 -42.74 37.48
N ILE A 245 -2.83 -42.02 37.47
CA ILE A 245 -2.66 -40.83 36.62
C ILE A 245 -2.28 -41.20 35.18
N ASP A 246 -1.54 -42.29 34.96
CA ASP A 246 -1.12 -42.74 33.61
C ASP A 246 -2.27 -43.23 32.72
N THR A 247 -3.40 -43.65 33.30
CA THR A 247 -4.39 -44.48 32.59
C THR A 247 -5.61 -43.72 32.04
N THR A 248 -5.83 -42.43 32.32
CA THR A 248 -7.06 -41.71 31.89
C THR A 248 -6.90 -40.19 31.79
N GLN A 249 -7.82 -39.53 31.05
CA GLN A 249 -7.95 -38.09 30.81
C GLN A 249 -7.47 -37.21 31.99
N THR A 250 -6.72 -36.16 31.65
CA THR A 250 -6.04 -35.22 32.56
C THR A 250 -6.98 -34.65 33.64
N LEU A 251 -6.92 -35.17 34.87
CA LEU A 251 -7.43 -34.53 36.08
C LEU A 251 -6.31 -33.66 36.65
N PRO A 252 -6.33 -32.32 36.47
CA PRO A 252 -5.26 -31.46 36.95
C PRO A 252 -5.25 -31.42 38.48
N ILE A 253 -4.08 -31.67 39.08
CA ILE A 253 -3.88 -31.67 40.53
C ILE A 253 -3.01 -30.49 40.94
N PHE A 254 -3.54 -29.60 41.77
CA PHE A 254 -2.79 -28.50 42.38
C PHE A 254 -2.52 -28.80 43.85
N TYR A 255 -1.26 -28.75 44.24
CA TYR A 255 -0.85 -28.98 45.62
C TYR A 255 -0.38 -27.68 46.26
N PHE A 256 -0.95 -27.31 47.40
CA PHE A 256 -0.54 -26.18 48.21
C PHE A 256 0.21 -26.66 49.45
N ASN A 257 1.51 -26.41 49.47
CA ASN A 257 2.33 -26.64 50.64
C ASN A 257 2.11 -25.53 51.68
N LEU A 258 1.65 -25.93 52.87
CA LEU A 258 1.40 -25.05 54.01
C LEU A 258 2.48 -25.13 55.09
N GLU A 259 3.61 -25.75 54.78
CA GLU A 259 4.73 -25.84 55.69
C GLU A 259 5.22 -24.44 56.11
N LYS A 260 5.35 -24.22 57.42
CA LYS A 260 5.91 -22.98 57.96
C LYS A 260 7.39 -22.92 57.59
N GLY A 261 7.80 -21.88 56.87
CA GLY A 261 9.21 -21.59 56.69
C GLY A 261 9.88 -21.47 58.06
N ASN A 262 10.91 -22.29 58.31
CA ASN A 262 11.73 -22.19 59.52
C ASN A 262 12.53 -20.88 59.47
N GLU A 263 11.96 -19.80 60.01
CA GLU A 263 12.74 -18.66 60.46
C GLU A 263 13.29 -18.96 61.88
N GLY A 264 14.58 -19.29 61.98
CA GLY A 264 15.36 -19.11 63.21
C GLY A 264 15.98 -20.36 63.87
N TYR A 265 17.29 -20.52 63.62
CA TYR A 265 18.40 -21.02 64.48
C TYR A 265 18.38 -22.40 65.18
N ASP A 266 19.39 -23.19 64.80
CA ASP A 266 20.36 -23.99 65.58
C ASP A 266 19.89 -24.81 66.80
N VAL A 267 20.04 -26.15 66.69
CA VAL A 267 21.00 -27.03 67.41
C VAL A 267 20.42 -28.45 67.43
N GLY A 268 21.00 -29.38 66.66
CA GLY A 268 20.57 -30.79 66.62
C GLY A 268 21.31 -31.70 65.61
N GLU A 269 22.63 -31.63 65.52
CA GLU A 269 23.43 -32.38 64.55
C GLU A 269 23.34 -33.92 64.72
N LYS A 270 22.51 -34.54 63.86
CA LYS A 270 22.59 -35.87 63.21
C LYS A 270 21.22 -36.47 62.95
N GLN A 271 20.18 -36.03 63.64
CA GLN A 271 18.80 -36.47 63.42
C GLN A 271 18.10 -35.62 62.32
N ASP A 272 18.49 -34.35 62.16
CA ASP A 272 17.90 -33.41 61.19
C ASP A 272 18.29 -33.66 59.72
N MET A 273 19.46 -34.25 59.43
CA MET A 273 19.88 -34.53 58.04
C MET A 273 19.05 -35.63 57.37
N LEU A 274 18.47 -36.57 58.14
CA LEU A 274 17.64 -37.63 57.59
C LEU A 274 16.16 -37.23 57.51
N ALA A 275 15.68 -36.38 58.43
CA ALA A 275 14.34 -35.81 58.35
C ALA A 275 14.20 -34.88 57.15
N SER A 276 15.22 -34.05 56.88
CA SER A 276 15.26 -33.19 55.69
C SER A 276 15.27 -33.96 54.37
N GLN A 277 15.94 -35.12 54.30
CA GLN A 277 15.92 -36.00 53.12
C GLN A 277 14.54 -36.62 52.86
N ALA A 278 13.82 -37.01 53.92
CA ALA A 278 12.49 -37.59 53.81
C ALA A 278 11.43 -36.55 53.38
N ASP A 279 11.57 -35.31 53.87
CA ASP A 279 10.74 -34.18 53.46
C ASP A 279 11.02 -33.79 52.00
N GLU A 280 12.30 -33.78 51.58
CA GLU A 280 12.71 -33.53 50.18
C GLU A 280 12.18 -34.62 49.21
N GLU A 281 12.22 -35.90 49.61
CA GLU A 281 11.65 -37.00 48.82
C GLU A 281 10.14 -36.84 48.61
N SER A 282 9.41 -36.47 49.67
CA SER A 282 7.96 -36.24 49.59
C SER A 282 7.61 -35.06 48.68
N GLN A 283 8.38 -33.97 48.77
CA GLN A 283 8.20 -32.80 47.92
C GLN A 283 8.49 -33.12 46.46
N ASN A 284 9.56 -33.88 46.17
CA ASN A 284 9.90 -34.32 44.82
C ASN A 284 8.79 -35.19 44.21
N PHE A 285 8.25 -36.13 44.99
CA PHE A 285 7.13 -36.97 44.56
C PHE A 285 5.88 -36.14 44.26
N LEU A 286 5.47 -35.25 45.17
CA LEU A 286 4.29 -34.39 44.99
C LEU A 286 4.46 -33.40 43.82
N THR A 287 5.68 -32.91 43.59
CA THR A 287 6.00 -32.04 42.45
C THR A 287 5.87 -32.81 41.13
N ALA A 288 6.44 -34.01 41.06
CA ALA A 288 6.32 -34.89 39.89
C ALA A 288 4.86 -35.29 39.63
N LEU A 289 4.11 -35.55 40.69
CA LEU A 289 2.68 -35.86 40.65
C LEU A 289 1.88 -34.73 39.99
N CYS A 290 2.05 -33.50 40.48
CA CYS A 290 1.36 -32.33 39.95
C CYS A 290 1.70 -32.13 38.47
N HIS A 291 2.99 -32.15 38.11
CA HIS A 291 3.44 -32.00 36.72
C HIS A 291 2.83 -33.06 35.79
N LYS A 292 2.82 -34.33 36.22
CA LYS A 292 2.29 -35.44 35.43
C LYS A 292 0.77 -35.36 35.25
N SER A 293 0.05 -34.83 36.24
CA SER A 293 -1.39 -34.60 36.16
C SER A 293 -1.80 -33.39 35.31
N GLY A 294 -0.84 -32.55 34.90
CA GLY A 294 -1.11 -31.26 34.25
C GLY A 294 -1.47 -30.13 35.23
N GLY A 295 -1.13 -30.27 36.52
CA GLY A 295 -1.29 -29.22 37.53
C GLY A 295 0.06 -28.72 38.07
N LYS A 296 0.07 -28.04 39.22
CA LYS A 296 1.25 -27.32 39.75
C LYS A 296 1.41 -27.49 41.27
N TYR A 297 2.65 -27.64 41.71
CA TYR A 297 3.04 -27.58 43.12
C TYR A 297 3.30 -26.13 43.52
N ILE A 298 2.66 -25.66 44.59
CA ILE A 298 2.61 -24.25 45.01
C ILE A 298 3.02 -24.15 46.48
N ASN A 299 3.98 -23.28 46.78
CA ASN A 299 4.39 -23.01 48.16
C ASN A 299 3.62 -21.78 48.69
N ALA A 300 2.71 -22.00 49.65
CA ALA A 300 1.76 -20.98 50.11
C ALA A 300 2.43 -19.80 50.85
N SER A 301 3.67 -19.96 51.30
CA SER A 301 4.44 -18.92 51.99
C SER A 301 4.92 -17.79 51.07
N ASN A 302 5.06 -18.02 49.75
CA ASN A 302 5.72 -17.07 48.84
C ASN A 302 4.96 -16.74 47.55
N GLN A 303 3.86 -17.42 47.21
CA GLN A 303 3.14 -17.17 45.96
C GLN A 303 1.62 -17.12 46.20
N GLN A 304 1.03 -15.94 45.99
CA GLN A 304 -0.40 -15.85 45.68
C GLN A 304 -0.62 -16.62 44.37
N LEU A 305 -1.52 -17.59 44.39
CA LEU A 305 -1.89 -18.33 43.19
C LEU A 305 -2.42 -17.33 42.16
N LYS A 306 -1.70 -17.19 41.04
CA LYS A 306 -2.10 -16.34 39.93
C LYS A 306 -3.22 -17.05 39.18
N LEU A 307 -4.37 -16.39 39.03
CA LEU A 307 -5.53 -16.94 38.34
C LEU A 307 -5.17 -17.35 36.89
N ASN A 308 -4.21 -16.63 36.29
CA ASN A 308 -3.66 -16.92 34.97
C ASN A 308 -2.99 -18.30 34.87
N ASP A 309 -2.37 -18.80 35.94
CA ASP A 309 -1.71 -20.13 35.93
C ASP A 309 -2.72 -21.26 35.76
N ILE A 310 -3.94 -21.11 36.29
CA ILE A 310 -5.03 -22.08 36.13
C ILE A 310 -5.66 -21.97 34.73
N LEU A 311 -5.81 -20.75 34.20
CA LEU A 311 -6.46 -20.53 32.90
C LEU A 311 -5.61 -20.98 31.71
N HIS A 312 -4.29 -20.76 31.77
CA HIS A 312 -3.38 -21.25 30.73
C HIS A 312 -3.45 -22.77 30.55
N LEU A 313 -3.78 -23.53 31.59
CA LEU A 313 -3.94 -24.99 31.50
C LEU A 313 -5.16 -25.42 30.69
N PHE A 314 -6.19 -24.57 30.59
CA PHE A 314 -7.39 -24.85 29.82
C PHE A 314 -7.35 -24.27 28.41
N ASN A 315 -6.66 -23.13 28.22
CA ASN A 315 -6.43 -22.51 26.93
C ASN A 315 -5.11 -21.71 26.94
N ASN A 316 -4.12 -22.17 26.17
CA ASN A 316 -2.83 -21.49 26.06
C ASN A 316 -2.92 -20.11 25.38
N ASN A 317 -4.00 -19.81 24.63
CA ASN A 317 -4.21 -18.57 23.88
C ASN A 317 -5.33 -17.70 24.47
N TYR A 318 -5.51 -17.76 25.78
CA TYR A 318 -6.58 -17.07 26.49
C TYR A 318 -6.36 -15.53 26.50
N ILE A 319 -7.43 -14.76 26.30
CA ILE A 319 -7.44 -13.29 26.22
C ILE A 319 -8.10 -12.72 27.48
N ASP A 320 -7.43 -11.79 28.18
CA ASP A 320 -7.97 -11.23 29.44
C ASP A 320 -9.12 -10.24 29.23
N TYR A 321 -8.90 -9.24 28.39
CA TYR A 321 -9.85 -8.18 28.13
C TYR A 321 -9.92 -7.85 26.64
N THR A 322 -11.13 -7.51 26.19
CA THR A 322 -11.34 -6.91 24.87
C THR A 322 -11.93 -5.51 25.04
N PHE A 323 -11.21 -4.52 24.53
CA PHE A 323 -11.66 -3.13 24.50
C PHE A 323 -12.30 -2.84 23.14
N ASN A 324 -13.53 -2.36 23.17
CA ASN A 324 -14.34 -2.04 22.00
C ASN A 324 -14.28 -0.54 21.72
N TYR A 325 -13.81 -0.17 20.54
CA TYR A 325 -13.65 1.22 20.13
C TYR A 325 -14.51 1.55 18.92
N VAL A 326 -14.99 2.79 18.89
CA VAL A 326 -15.68 3.38 17.74
C VAL A 326 -14.82 4.50 17.18
N ASN A 327 -14.46 4.38 15.91
CA ASN A 327 -13.79 5.45 15.20
C ASN A 327 -14.76 6.58 14.82
N PRO A 328 -14.30 7.85 14.80
CA PRO A 328 -15.11 8.97 14.33
C PRO A 328 -15.39 8.88 12.82
N ASP A 329 -16.53 9.46 12.41
CA ASP A 329 -16.89 9.53 10.99
C ASP A 329 -15.88 10.36 10.20
N TYR A 330 -15.68 9.98 8.93
CA TYR A 330 -14.73 10.61 8.00
C TYR A 330 -13.26 10.53 8.40
N LYS A 331 -12.90 9.71 9.39
CA LYS A 331 -11.49 9.38 9.66
C LYS A 331 -10.93 8.53 8.52
N ILE A 332 -9.72 8.89 8.08
CA ILE A 332 -9.04 8.30 6.93
C ILE A 332 -7.75 7.60 7.34
N TYR A 333 -7.63 6.36 6.88
CA TYR A 333 -6.43 5.54 6.98
C TYR A 333 -5.77 5.39 5.60
N ARG A 334 -4.54 5.90 5.47
CA ARG A 334 -3.77 5.94 4.21
C ARG A 334 -2.55 5.00 4.21
N GLY A 335 -2.50 4.00 5.10
CA GLY A 335 -1.36 3.10 5.25
C GLY A 335 -0.12 3.76 5.87
N MET A 336 -0.34 4.74 6.74
CA MET A 336 0.73 5.35 7.55
C MET A 336 0.72 4.74 8.94
N GLU A 337 1.90 4.53 9.51
CA GLU A 337 2.06 4.05 10.87
C GLU A 337 1.35 4.95 11.89
N ARG A 338 0.52 4.29 12.72
CA ARG A 338 -0.18 4.88 13.86
C ARG A 338 0.21 4.13 15.12
N LYS A 339 0.24 4.85 16.23
CA LYS A 339 0.43 4.30 17.56
C LYS A 339 -0.83 4.54 18.36
N LEU A 340 -1.46 3.46 18.80
CA LEU A 340 -2.56 3.54 19.75
C LEU A 340 -2.01 3.27 21.14
N GLN A 341 -2.15 4.23 22.03
CA GLN A 341 -1.75 4.13 23.43
C GLN A 341 -2.99 4.01 24.31
N ILE A 342 -2.97 3.06 25.24
CA ILE A 342 -3.96 2.92 26.30
C ILE A 342 -3.28 3.26 27.61
N THR A 343 -3.91 4.14 28.37
CA THR A 343 -3.42 4.62 29.66
C THR A 343 -4.49 4.40 30.72
N CYS A 344 -4.13 3.73 31.81
CA CYS A 344 -5.00 3.46 32.94
C CYS A 344 -4.66 4.41 34.09
N TYR A 345 -5.66 5.09 34.63
CA TYR A 345 -5.53 5.98 35.76
C TYR A 345 -6.39 5.50 36.92
N SER A 346 -5.93 5.75 38.15
CA SER A 346 -6.71 5.62 39.38
C SER A 346 -6.75 6.99 40.03
N GLY A 347 -7.90 7.66 39.98
CA GLY A 347 -7.96 9.12 40.18
C GLY A 347 -7.03 9.85 39.21
N ASP A 348 -6.16 10.74 39.69
CA ASP A 348 -5.19 11.46 38.86
C ASP A 348 -3.85 10.72 38.68
N SER A 349 -3.68 9.55 39.29
CA SER A 349 -2.41 8.82 39.27
C SER A 349 -2.35 7.82 38.12
N LEU A 350 -1.27 7.87 37.35
CA LEU A 350 -0.99 6.90 36.28
C LEU A 350 -0.67 5.53 36.90
N VAL A 351 -1.45 4.51 36.53
CA VAL A 351 -1.31 3.14 37.04
C VAL A 351 -0.57 2.25 36.05
N ALA A 352 -0.87 2.38 34.75
CA ALA A 352 -0.25 1.59 33.70
C ALA A 352 -0.45 2.23 32.31
N SER A 353 0.47 2.00 31.38
CA SER A 353 0.34 2.45 30.00
C SER A 353 1.08 1.53 29.03
N ASP A 354 0.44 1.18 27.92
CA ASP A 354 1.09 0.49 26.80
C ASP A 354 0.61 1.02 25.45
N TYR A 355 1.36 0.71 24.39
CA TYR A 355 1.01 1.11 23.03
C TYR A 355 1.26 -0.01 22.01
N ILE A 356 0.46 -0.01 20.93
CA ILE A 356 0.66 -0.84 19.74
C ILE A 356 0.81 0.03 18.49
N SER A 357 1.78 -0.30 17.64
CA SER A 357 1.90 0.27 16.30
C SER A 357 1.05 -0.53 15.32
N TYR A 358 0.29 0.15 14.46
CA TYR A 358 -0.52 -0.50 13.45
C TYR A 358 -0.70 0.37 12.19
N ASN A 359 -0.99 -0.28 11.06
CA ASN A 359 -1.16 0.34 9.75
C ASN A 359 -2.48 -0.13 9.12
N VAL A 360 -3.26 0.78 8.55
CA VAL A 360 -4.53 0.46 7.85
C VAL A 360 -4.61 1.20 6.53
N GLY A 361 -5.07 0.54 5.46
CA GLY A 361 -5.24 1.11 4.12
C GLY A 361 -3.93 1.35 3.36
N SER A 362 -4.01 2.09 2.24
CA SER A 362 -2.83 2.62 1.51
C SER A 362 -3.13 3.97 0.86
N ILE A 363 -2.10 4.58 0.26
CA ILE A 363 -2.27 5.78 -0.58
C ILE A 363 -3.13 5.48 -1.81
N TYR A 364 -3.05 4.25 -2.34
CA TYR A 364 -3.79 3.81 -3.52
C TYR A 364 -5.25 3.48 -3.21
N ASN A 365 -5.53 2.93 -2.03
CA ASN A 365 -6.88 2.66 -1.55
C ASN A 365 -6.99 3.02 -0.06
N PRO A 366 -7.32 4.29 0.27
CA PRO A 366 -7.48 4.70 1.65
C PRO A 366 -8.80 4.17 2.23
N VAL A 367 -8.78 3.73 3.49
CA VAL A 367 -9.99 3.33 4.21
C VAL A 367 -10.60 4.57 4.86
N ILE A 368 -11.89 4.82 4.59
CA ILE A 368 -12.62 5.99 5.08
C ILE A 368 -13.86 5.51 5.82
N ILE A 369 -13.94 5.85 7.09
CA ILE A 369 -15.05 5.46 7.96
C ILE A 369 -16.29 6.27 7.60
N ASN A 370 -17.39 5.58 7.25
CA ASN A 370 -18.64 6.19 6.80
C ASN A 370 -18.43 7.23 5.67
N GLY A 371 -17.46 6.96 4.78
CA GLY A 371 -17.13 7.84 3.66
C GLY A 371 -18.13 7.76 2.50
N SER A 372 -17.91 8.61 1.49
CA SER A 372 -18.66 8.60 0.24
C SER A 372 -18.61 7.23 -0.44
N THR A 373 -19.70 6.86 -1.11
CA THR A 373 -19.79 5.61 -1.87
C THR A 373 -18.90 5.63 -3.11
N THR A 374 -18.47 4.46 -3.60
CA THR A 374 -17.66 4.32 -4.84
C THR A 374 -18.25 5.09 -6.02
N LEU A 375 -19.57 5.07 -6.18
CA LEU A 375 -20.25 5.77 -7.27
C LEU A 375 -20.19 7.30 -7.10
N GLN A 376 -20.36 7.82 -5.89
CA GLN A 376 -20.25 9.26 -5.62
C GLN A 376 -18.85 9.77 -5.95
N ILE A 377 -17.81 9.04 -5.55
CA ILE A 377 -16.41 9.41 -5.84
C ILE A 377 -16.16 9.39 -7.34
N ILE A 378 -16.63 8.36 -8.07
CA ILE A 378 -16.47 8.29 -9.52
C ILE A 378 -17.15 9.48 -10.20
N LEU A 379 -18.36 9.87 -9.78
CA LEU A 379 -19.06 11.04 -10.34
C LEU A 379 -18.33 12.35 -10.05
N GLN A 380 -17.89 12.56 -8.81
CA GLN A 380 -17.12 13.75 -8.41
C GLN A 380 -15.78 13.82 -9.17
N GLY A 381 -15.05 12.70 -9.22
CA GLY A 381 -13.82 12.57 -9.99
C GLY A 381 -14.01 12.78 -11.49
N CYS A 382 -15.09 12.26 -12.09
CA CYS A 382 -15.42 12.53 -13.49
C CYS A 382 -15.63 14.02 -13.75
N LEU A 383 -16.34 14.72 -12.86
CA LEU A 383 -16.55 16.15 -12.96
C LEU A 383 -15.21 16.91 -12.87
N ILE A 384 -14.36 16.58 -11.90
CA ILE A 384 -13.01 17.17 -11.77
C ILE A 384 -12.16 16.87 -13.02
N GLY A 385 -12.18 15.64 -13.51
CA GLY A 385 -11.43 15.21 -14.69
C GLY A 385 -11.86 15.92 -15.97
N ILE A 386 -13.18 16.06 -16.20
CA ILE A 386 -13.73 16.78 -17.36
C ILE A 386 -13.38 18.26 -17.27
N ILE A 387 -13.52 18.89 -16.09
CA ILE A 387 -13.10 20.29 -15.88
C ILE A 387 -11.60 20.44 -16.16
N THR A 388 -10.77 19.50 -15.70
CA THR A 388 -9.32 19.52 -15.93
C THR A 388 -8.99 19.38 -17.43
N ILE A 389 -9.65 18.47 -18.14
CA ILE A 389 -9.48 18.32 -19.60
C ILE A 389 -9.90 19.60 -20.33
N LEU A 390 -11.04 20.19 -19.94
CA LEU A 390 -11.53 21.43 -20.53
C LEU A 390 -10.56 22.59 -20.27
N LEU A 391 -10.03 22.69 -19.05
CA LEU A 391 -9.05 23.71 -18.68
C LEU A 391 -7.73 23.53 -19.47
N LEU A 392 -7.26 22.29 -19.64
CA LEU A 392 -6.11 22.00 -20.49
C LEU A 392 -6.39 22.38 -21.96
N TYR A 393 -7.57 22.05 -22.48
CA TYR A 393 -7.98 22.46 -23.82
C TYR A 393 -7.95 23.99 -23.96
N LEU A 394 -8.56 24.73 -23.02
CA LEU A 394 -8.56 26.19 -23.04
C LEU A 394 -7.13 26.77 -22.99
N ILE A 395 -6.25 26.21 -22.16
CA ILE A 395 -4.87 26.66 -22.04
C ILE A 395 -4.11 26.47 -23.36
N PHE A 396 -4.18 25.28 -23.95
CA PHE A 396 -3.37 24.93 -25.11
C PHE A 396 -3.97 25.40 -26.45
N GLN A 397 -5.28 25.68 -26.49
CA GLN A 397 -5.97 26.26 -27.65
C GLN A 397 -5.90 27.79 -27.65
N PHE A 398 -6.07 28.46 -26.49
CA PHE A 398 -6.21 29.92 -26.44
C PHE A 398 -5.03 30.61 -25.75
N ILE A 399 -4.73 30.23 -24.51
CA ILE A 399 -3.78 30.98 -23.66
C ILE A 399 -2.35 30.87 -24.20
N LEU A 400 -1.88 29.66 -24.47
CA LEU A 400 -0.50 29.41 -24.89
C LEU A 400 -0.21 29.99 -26.29
N PRO A 401 -1.11 29.84 -27.29
CA PRO A 401 -0.97 30.52 -28.57
C PRO A 401 -1.02 32.04 -28.44
N ALA A 402 -1.91 32.59 -27.61
CA ALA A 402 -2.00 34.04 -27.38
C ALA A 402 -0.72 34.61 -26.72
N ILE A 403 -0.15 33.92 -25.72
CA ILE A 403 1.14 34.31 -25.11
C ILE A 403 2.26 34.25 -26.15
N SER A 404 2.29 33.21 -26.98
CA SER A 404 3.27 33.05 -28.05
C SER A 404 3.17 34.19 -29.08
N TYR A 405 1.94 34.57 -29.45
CA TYR A 405 1.67 35.70 -30.33
C TYR A 405 2.04 37.05 -29.70
N TRP A 406 1.74 37.24 -28.41
CA TRP A 406 2.13 38.45 -27.69
C TRP A 406 3.65 38.62 -27.65
N LEU A 407 4.39 37.53 -27.37
CA LEU A 407 5.85 37.52 -27.43
C LEU A 407 6.37 37.79 -28.85
N PHE A 408 5.71 37.24 -29.87
CA PHE A 408 6.03 37.52 -31.27
C PHE A 408 5.83 39.00 -31.62
N LYS A 409 4.67 39.57 -31.29
CA LYS A 409 4.35 40.99 -31.54
C LYS A 409 5.37 41.90 -30.86
N ARG A 410 5.72 41.62 -29.60
CA ARG A 410 6.70 42.40 -28.85
C ARG A 410 8.12 42.35 -29.43
N LYS A 411 8.52 41.23 -30.03
CA LYS A 411 9.90 40.99 -30.47
C LYS A 411 10.14 41.29 -31.96
N TYR A 412 9.11 41.20 -32.78
CA TYR A 412 9.25 41.23 -34.24
C TYR A 412 8.33 42.23 -34.95
N VAL A 413 7.38 42.85 -34.25
CA VAL A 413 6.53 43.90 -34.82
C VAL A 413 6.97 45.25 -34.28
N THR A 414 7.25 46.18 -35.18
CA THR A 414 7.66 47.54 -34.84
C THR A 414 6.95 48.55 -35.74
N ARG A 415 6.90 49.81 -35.33
CA ARG A 415 6.45 50.90 -36.20
C ARG A 415 7.63 51.38 -37.04
N TYR A 416 7.38 51.63 -38.33
CA TYR A 416 8.39 52.17 -39.24
C TYR A 416 8.68 53.64 -38.92
N THR A 417 9.96 54.00 -38.74
CA THR A 417 10.41 55.35 -38.34
C THR A 417 11.17 56.09 -39.45
N GLY A 418 11.05 55.64 -40.72
CA GLY A 418 11.65 56.30 -41.87
C GLY A 418 12.95 55.65 -42.39
N LYS A 419 13.63 56.37 -43.28
CA LYS A 419 14.78 55.85 -44.04
C LYS A 419 15.95 55.48 -43.11
N ASN A 420 16.58 54.34 -43.39
CA ASN A 420 17.72 53.75 -42.64
C ASN A 420 17.38 53.18 -41.25
N MET A 421 16.11 52.88 -40.97
CA MET A 421 15.73 52.15 -39.77
C MET A 421 16.43 50.78 -39.72
N SER A 422 17.01 50.44 -38.57
CA SER A 422 17.51 49.10 -38.29
C SER A 422 16.77 48.50 -37.10
N TYR A 423 16.39 47.22 -37.21
CA TYR A 423 15.68 46.50 -36.17
C TYR A 423 16.23 45.08 -36.04
N ASN A 424 16.60 44.67 -34.82
CA ASN A 424 17.27 43.39 -34.54
C ASN A 424 18.51 43.13 -35.44
N GLY A 425 19.28 44.17 -35.76
CA GLY A 425 20.50 44.07 -36.58
C GLY A 425 20.25 43.91 -38.09
N MET A 426 19.01 44.04 -38.56
CA MET A 426 18.66 44.05 -39.98
C MET A 426 18.29 45.48 -40.42
N LEU A 427 18.81 45.90 -41.58
CA LEU A 427 18.45 47.17 -42.20
C LEU A 427 17.11 46.99 -42.93
N ILE A 428 16.14 47.85 -42.61
CA ILE A 428 14.77 47.72 -43.09
C ILE A 428 14.66 48.31 -44.50
N GLU A 429 14.27 47.48 -45.47
CA GLU A 429 13.97 47.92 -46.84
C GLU A 429 12.82 48.93 -46.85
N GLN A 430 12.79 49.84 -47.83
CA GLN A 430 11.81 50.95 -47.87
C GLN A 430 10.43 50.52 -48.41
N SER A 431 10.26 49.25 -48.78
CA SER A 431 9.02 48.72 -49.36
C SER A 431 8.68 47.35 -48.80
N CYS A 432 7.38 47.07 -48.69
CA CYS A 432 6.87 45.76 -48.33
C CYS A 432 7.24 44.72 -49.38
N TYR A 433 7.78 43.57 -48.94
CA TYR A 433 8.19 42.52 -49.87
C TYR A 433 7.02 41.86 -50.62
N PHE A 434 5.83 41.79 -50.01
CA PHE A 434 4.65 41.12 -50.58
C PHE A 434 3.87 42.03 -51.53
N CYS A 435 3.34 43.16 -51.04
CA CYS A 435 2.53 44.07 -51.87
C CYS A 435 3.35 45.08 -52.69
N LYS A 436 4.69 45.12 -52.51
CA LYS A 436 5.62 46.06 -53.16
C LYS A 436 5.35 47.55 -52.90
N ALA A 437 4.36 47.89 -52.07
CA ALA A 437 4.09 49.27 -51.67
C ALA A 437 5.18 49.80 -50.71
N PRO A 438 5.54 51.10 -50.78
CA PRO A 438 6.49 51.72 -49.86
C PRO A 438 5.93 51.76 -48.43
N PHE A 439 6.81 51.63 -47.43
CA PHE A 439 6.43 51.82 -46.02
C PHE A 439 6.25 53.30 -45.70
N VAL A 440 5.16 53.66 -45.03
CA VAL A 440 4.90 55.02 -44.52
C VAL A 440 5.30 55.10 -43.04
N GLU A 441 5.78 56.26 -42.61
CA GLU A 441 6.10 56.48 -41.20
C GLU A 441 4.87 56.25 -40.32
N GLY A 442 5.02 55.38 -39.32
CA GLY A 442 3.93 54.93 -38.46
C GLY A 442 3.36 53.54 -38.78
N ASP A 443 3.65 52.97 -39.96
CA ASP A 443 3.16 51.64 -40.34
C ASP A 443 3.68 50.53 -39.42
N GLU A 444 2.80 49.59 -39.04
CA GLU A 444 3.20 48.37 -38.34
C GLU A 444 3.83 47.37 -39.31
N ILE A 445 5.13 47.10 -39.11
CA ILE A 445 5.93 46.20 -39.94
C ILE A 445 6.38 44.96 -39.16
N VAL A 446 6.47 43.83 -39.85
CA VAL A 446 6.94 42.54 -39.33
C VAL A 446 8.37 42.27 -39.79
N ALA A 447 9.33 42.36 -38.88
CA ALA A 447 10.75 42.17 -39.12
C ALA A 447 11.27 40.87 -38.48
N LYS A 448 10.64 39.72 -38.83
CA LYS A 448 11.04 38.40 -38.32
C LYS A 448 12.14 37.73 -39.16
N CYS A 449 12.08 37.93 -40.46
CA CYS A 449 13.08 37.48 -41.44
C CYS A 449 13.49 38.64 -42.34
N ARG A 450 14.42 38.40 -43.27
CA ARG A 450 14.88 39.41 -44.23
C ARG A 450 13.76 39.96 -45.12
N HIS A 451 12.70 39.19 -45.35
CA HIS A 451 11.51 39.64 -46.09
C HIS A 451 10.54 40.37 -45.17
N ILE A 452 10.66 41.69 -45.14
CA ILE A 452 9.87 42.57 -44.26
C ILE A 452 8.52 42.85 -44.91
N LEU A 453 7.46 42.82 -44.09
CA LEU A 453 6.08 42.96 -44.53
C LEU A 453 5.32 43.97 -43.69
N HIS A 454 4.32 44.61 -44.28
CA HIS A 454 3.23 45.19 -43.49
C HIS A 454 2.60 44.08 -42.64
N LYS A 455 2.17 44.40 -41.43
CA LYS A 455 1.45 43.45 -40.59
C LYS A 455 0.17 42.94 -41.25
N SER A 456 -0.58 43.79 -41.97
CA SER A 456 -1.74 43.37 -42.75
C SER A 456 -1.37 42.32 -43.81
N CYS A 457 -0.29 42.54 -44.57
CA CYS A 457 0.21 41.58 -45.55
C CYS A 457 0.73 40.28 -44.91
N TRP A 458 1.27 40.35 -43.68
CA TRP A 458 1.66 39.16 -42.93
C TRP A 458 0.45 38.31 -42.51
N ASP A 459 -0.61 38.97 -42.06
CA ASP A 459 -1.86 38.31 -41.64
C ASP A 459 -2.60 37.71 -42.86
N GLU A 460 -2.53 38.37 -44.03
CA GLU A 460 -3.08 37.87 -45.31
C GLU A 460 -2.28 36.71 -45.89
N ASN A 461 -0.94 36.73 -45.73
CA ASN A 461 -0.05 35.67 -46.23
C ASN A 461 0.08 34.49 -45.24
N GLU A 462 -1.00 34.13 -44.55
CA GLU A 462 -1.07 32.99 -43.61
C GLU A 462 0.04 32.97 -42.53
N TYR A 463 0.52 34.15 -42.11
CA TYR A 463 1.54 34.30 -41.06
C TYR A 463 2.88 33.59 -41.35
N GLN A 464 3.25 33.56 -42.62
CA GLN A 464 4.50 32.99 -43.12
C GLN A 464 5.26 33.99 -43.99
N CYS A 465 6.54 33.71 -44.19
CA CYS A 465 7.42 34.42 -45.10
C CYS A 465 6.88 34.31 -46.54
N PRO A 466 6.85 35.40 -47.33
CA PRO A 466 6.31 35.38 -48.68
C PRO A 466 7.23 34.69 -49.70
N GLU A 467 8.56 34.78 -49.54
CA GLU A 467 9.50 34.19 -50.50
C GLU A 467 9.68 32.69 -50.26
N TYR A 468 9.81 32.29 -49.00
CA TYR A 468 10.11 30.92 -48.63
C TYR A 468 8.91 30.19 -48.02
N GLY A 469 7.78 30.83 -47.76
CA GLY A 469 6.59 30.19 -47.17
C GLY A 469 6.95 29.39 -45.91
N ARG A 470 6.50 28.12 -45.92
CA ARG A 470 6.81 27.12 -44.89
C ARG A 470 8.32 26.77 -44.78
N HIS A 471 9.12 27.08 -45.80
CA HIS A 471 10.57 26.82 -45.88
C HIS A 471 11.43 27.85 -45.13
N CYS A 472 10.86 28.97 -44.66
CA CYS A 472 11.62 29.97 -43.92
C CYS A 472 11.94 29.49 -42.49
N LYS A 473 13.23 29.30 -42.18
CA LYS A 473 13.69 28.89 -40.83
C LYS A 473 13.33 29.90 -39.73
N GLN A 474 13.16 31.17 -40.09
CA GLN A 474 12.94 32.28 -39.16
C GLN A 474 11.52 32.87 -39.30
N GLY A 475 11.02 33.05 -40.52
CA GLY A 475 9.79 33.78 -40.83
C GLY A 475 8.53 32.93 -40.82
N ARG A 476 8.17 32.32 -39.69
CA ARG A 476 6.83 31.70 -39.52
C ARG A 476 6.29 31.88 -38.12
N HIS A 477 5.03 32.27 -37.98
CA HIS A 477 4.36 32.33 -36.68
C HIS A 477 2.84 32.35 -36.86
N TYR A 478 2.24 31.18 -37.00
CA TYR A 478 0.79 31.06 -37.16
C TYR A 478 0.05 31.47 -35.89
N TYR A 479 -0.87 32.43 -36.04
CA TYR A 479 -1.85 32.78 -35.02
C TYR A 479 -3.02 33.51 -35.65
N ASN A 480 -4.13 32.81 -35.85
CA ASN A 480 -5.35 33.37 -36.41
C ASN A 480 -6.13 34.15 -35.34
N SER A 481 -5.91 35.46 -35.31
CA SER A 481 -6.62 36.36 -34.38
C SER A 481 -8.10 36.55 -34.71
N ARG A 482 -8.52 36.27 -35.95
CA ARG A 482 -9.92 36.42 -36.41
C ARG A 482 -10.76 35.19 -36.05
N ASN A 483 -10.17 34.00 -36.05
CA ASN A 483 -10.81 32.76 -35.63
C ASN A 483 -9.95 32.05 -34.58
N LEU A 484 -10.26 32.27 -33.30
CA LEU A 484 -9.53 31.67 -32.18
C LEU A 484 -9.71 30.14 -32.09
N PHE A 485 -10.82 29.61 -32.61
CA PHE A 485 -11.13 28.18 -32.63
C PHE A 485 -10.46 27.42 -33.78
N ASP A 486 -9.64 28.10 -34.60
CA ASP A 486 -8.86 27.44 -35.63
C ASP A 486 -7.95 26.36 -35.01
N PRO A 487 -8.06 25.09 -35.43
CA PRO A 487 -7.25 24.01 -34.88
C PRO A 487 -5.74 24.21 -35.13
N HIS A 488 -5.35 25.04 -36.10
CA HIS A 488 -3.94 25.36 -36.35
C HIS A 488 -3.36 26.35 -35.33
N ASN A 489 -4.21 27.06 -34.57
CA ASN A 489 -3.76 27.85 -33.42
C ASN A 489 -3.27 26.94 -32.30
N ALA A 490 -3.83 25.73 -32.19
CA ALA A 490 -3.47 24.78 -31.15
C ALA A 490 -1.99 24.42 -31.19
N SER A 491 -1.42 24.22 -30.01
CA SER A 491 -0.13 23.54 -29.91
C SER A 491 -0.21 22.13 -30.48
N PHE A 492 0.83 21.68 -31.20
CA PHE A 492 0.98 20.27 -31.62
C PHE A 492 0.80 19.29 -30.45
N TYR A 493 1.16 19.71 -29.23
CA TYR A 493 1.02 18.89 -28.03
C TYR A 493 -0.43 18.73 -27.55
N LEU A 494 -1.40 19.53 -28.03
CA LEU A 494 -2.79 19.53 -27.55
C LEU A 494 -3.42 18.12 -27.65
N ALA A 495 -3.35 17.49 -28.81
CA ALA A 495 -3.94 16.15 -29.03
C ALA A 495 -3.32 15.09 -28.10
N TRP A 496 -2.01 15.18 -27.85
CA TRP A 496 -1.28 14.29 -26.94
C TRP A 496 -1.67 14.51 -25.48
N ILE A 497 -1.79 15.78 -25.07
CA ILE A 497 -2.18 16.15 -23.71
C ILE A 497 -3.60 15.69 -23.42
N ILE A 498 -4.54 15.89 -24.35
CA ILE A 498 -5.93 15.42 -24.20
C ILE A 498 -5.96 13.90 -24.14
N ALA A 499 -5.25 13.20 -25.01
CA ALA A 499 -5.19 11.75 -25.00
C ALA A 499 -4.59 11.20 -23.70
N GLY A 500 -3.53 11.82 -23.18
CA GLY A 500 -2.94 11.47 -21.89
C GLY A 500 -3.89 11.74 -20.72
N ALA A 501 -4.55 12.89 -20.70
CA ALA A 501 -5.53 13.25 -19.68
C ALA A 501 -6.73 12.29 -19.67
N PHE A 502 -7.23 11.93 -20.85
CA PHE A 502 -8.31 10.96 -21.02
C PHE A 502 -7.90 9.54 -20.59
N ALA A 503 -6.66 9.12 -20.92
CA ALA A 503 -6.11 7.85 -20.47
C ALA A 503 -6.04 7.78 -18.94
N GLY A 504 -5.56 8.85 -18.28
CA GLY A 504 -5.49 8.94 -16.83
C GLY A 504 -6.88 8.87 -16.18
N LEU A 505 -7.87 9.57 -16.76
CA LEU A 505 -9.25 9.53 -16.28
C LEU A 505 -9.86 8.13 -16.35
N ILE A 506 -9.77 7.46 -17.51
CA ILE A 506 -10.33 6.11 -17.67
C ILE A 506 -9.61 5.11 -16.78
N ALA A 507 -8.28 5.18 -16.69
CA ALA A 507 -7.50 4.29 -15.84
C ALA A 507 -7.91 4.43 -14.37
N TRP A 508 -8.10 5.66 -13.90
CA TRP A 508 -8.56 5.92 -12.53
C TRP A 508 -10.00 5.46 -12.29
N ILE A 509 -10.92 5.66 -13.24
CA ILE A 509 -12.31 5.16 -13.14
C ILE A 509 -12.31 3.63 -13.02
N ASN A 510 -11.58 2.93 -13.89
CA ASN A 510 -11.53 1.47 -13.88
C ASN A 510 -10.90 0.94 -12.59
N PHE A 511 -9.80 1.57 -12.15
CA PHE A 511 -9.17 1.24 -10.88
C PHE A 511 -10.16 1.39 -9.71
N THR A 512 -10.78 2.56 -9.58
CA THR A 512 -11.69 2.89 -8.46
C THR A 512 -12.94 2.00 -8.46
N ALA A 513 -13.48 1.66 -9.63
CA ALA A 513 -14.65 0.79 -9.75
C ALA A 513 -14.37 -0.66 -9.32
N ASN A 514 -13.16 -1.16 -9.60
CA ASN A 514 -12.81 -2.57 -9.43
C ASN A 514 -11.87 -2.86 -8.24
N VAL A 515 -11.41 -1.83 -7.51
CA VAL A 515 -10.48 -2.01 -6.38
C VAL A 515 -11.03 -2.91 -5.26
N HIS A 516 -12.36 -3.03 -5.18
CA HIS A 516 -13.06 -3.88 -4.19
C HIS A 516 -13.36 -5.29 -4.72
N ASN A 517 -13.04 -5.57 -6.00
CA ASN A 517 -13.33 -6.86 -6.60
C ASN A 517 -12.24 -7.87 -6.21
N ASN A 518 -12.66 -9.01 -5.69
CA ASN A 518 -11.84 -9.96 -4.93
C ASN A 518 -10.95 -10.85 -5.83
N GLU A 519 -10.19 -10.30 -6.79
CA GLU A 519 -9.25 -11.06 -7.64
C GLU A 519 -7.96 -11.50 -6.91
N ASN A 520 -8.02 -11.59 -5.58
CA ASN A 520 -6.89 -11.64 -4.68
C ASN A 520 -6.30 -13.04 -4.47
N LEU A 521 -7.03 -14.11 -4.82
CA LEU A 521 -6.62 -15.47 -4.44
C LEU A 521 -5.39 -15.98 -5.24
N LEU A 522 -5.23 -15.59 -6.50
CA LEU A 522 -4.11 -16.04 -7.34
C LEU A 522 -2.80 -15.31 -7.05
N LEU A 523 -2.88 -14.00 -6.78
CA LEU A 523 -1.73 -13.13 -6.53
C LEU A 523 -1.07 -13.48 -5.19
N VAL A 524 -1.91 -13.64 -4.17
CA VAL A 524 -1.54 -14.09 -2.84
C VAL A 524 -0.86 -15.47 -2.89
N LYS A 525 -1.43 -16.44 -3.63
CA LYS A 525 -0.81 -17.76 -3.87
C LYS A 525 0.55 -17.69 -4.57
N LEU A 526 0.72 -16.82 -5.57
CA LEU A 526 1.99 -16.65 -6.29
C LEU A 526 3.11 -16.12 -5.39
N ILE A 527 2.77 -15.19 -4.49
CA ILE A 527 3.73 -14.62 -3.54
C ILE A 527 4.15 -15.67 -2.51
N TYR A 528 3.24 -16.51 -2.04
CA TYR A 528 3.59 -17.61 -1.13
C TYR A 528 4.49 -18.66 -1.78
N LEU A 529 4.30 -18.95 -3.08
CA LEU A 529 5.22 -19.81 -3.82
C LEU A 529 6.64 -19.22 -3.88
N ILE A 530 6.76 -17.89 -4.02
CA ILE A 530 8.06 -17.20 -4.09
C ILE A 530 8.76 -17.18 -2.72
N PHE A 531 8.01 -17.00 -1.63
CA PHE A 531 8.55 -16.93 -0.27
C PHE A 531 8.60 -18.27 0.47
N GLY A 532 8.12 -19.37 -0.15
CA GLY A 532 8.15 -20.71 0.42
C GLY A 532 7.23 -20.91 1.63
N VAL A 533 6.08 -20.22 1.67
CA VAL A 533 5.12 -20.30 2.79
C VAL A 533 3.98 -21.26 2.44
N ASP A 534 3.72 -22.24 3.29
CA ASP A 534 2.65 -23.22 3.08
C ASP A 534 1.27 -22.57 3.09
N SER A 535 0.45 -22.88 2.07
CA SER A 535 -0.88 -22.29 1.81
C SER A 535 -1.94 -22.43 2.93
N GLY A 536 -1.63 -23.15 4.03
CA GLY A 536 -2.50 -23.34 5.20
C GLY A 536 -1.90 -22.86 6.53
N SER A 537 -0.77 -22.14 6.52
CA SER A 537 -0.14 -21.66 7.76
C SER A 537 -0.79 -20.36 8.28
N PRO A 538 -0.82 -20.13 9.60
CA PRO A 538 -1.29 -18.85 10.19
C PRO A 538 -0.43 -17.63 9.80
N GLN A 539 0.70 -17.85 9.14
CA GLN A 539 1.59 -16.79 8.62
C GLN A 539 0.98 -16.09 7.39
N ILE A 540 0.00 -16.73 6.73
CA ILE A 540 -0.71 -16.19 5.57
C ILE A 540 -1.59 -15.03 5.98
N THR A 541 -2.39 -15.23 7.03
CA THR A 541 -3.27 -14.21 7.60
C THR A 541 -2.45 -13.02 8.09
N THR A 542 -1.32 -13.26 8.77
CA THR A 542 -0.46 -12.17 9.24
C THR A 542 0.18 -11.39 8.08
N LEU A 543 0.60 -12.05 6.99
CA LEU A 543 1.18 -11.35 5.84
C LEU A 543 0.13 -10.52 5.07
N VAL A 544 -1.10 -11.02 4.93
CA VAL A 544 -2.20 -10.27 4.31
C VAL A 544 -2.63 -9.11 5.19
N GLU A 545 -2.68 -9.30 6.51
CA GLU A 545 -2.94 -8.21 7.47
C GLU A 545 -1.84 -7.14 7.42
N GLU A 546 -0.57 -7.55 7.30
CA GLU A 546 0.58 -6.64 7.37
C GLU A 546 0.91 -5.95 6.03
N TYR A 547 0.75 -6.65 4.90
CA TYR A 547 1.14 -6.16 3.56
C TYR A 547 -0.01 -6.11 2.55
N GLY A 548 -1.25 -6.43 2.95
CA GLY A 548 -2.40 -6.55 2.06
C GLY A 548 -2.60 -5.34 1.14
N SER A 549 -2.30 -4.14 1.63
CA SER A 549 -2.46 -2.93 0.85
C SER A 549 -1.47 -2.80 -0.32
N HIS A 550 -0.26 -3.35 -0.20
CA HIS A 550 0.70 -3.47 -1.29
C HIS A 550 0.38 -4.68 -2.19
N LEU A 551 0.05 -5.82 -1.58
CA LEU A 551 -0.24 -7.06 -2.28
C LEU A 551 -1.41 -6.95 -3.26
N LEU A 552 -2.51 -6.32 -2.83
CA LEU A 552 -3.79 -6.39 -3.53
C LEU A 552 -3.96 -5.24 -4.53
N PHE A 553 -3.46 -4.03 -4.21
CA PHE A 553 -3.81 -2.83 -4.97
C PHE A 553 -2.75 -2.38 -5.99
N LEU A 554 -1.44 -2.53 -5.69
CA LEU A 554 -0.36 -2.05 -6.57
C LEU A 554 -0.35 -2.72 -7.96
N PRO A 555 -0.45 -4.05 -8.08
CA PRO A 555 -0.41 -4.72 -9.38
C PRO A 555 -1.59 -4.32 -10.26
N PHE A 556 -2.78 -4.20 -9.67
CA PHE A 556 -3.99 -3.75 -10.35
C PHE A 556 -3.90 -2.28 -10.81
N TYR A 557 -3.29 -1.42 -10.00
CA TYR A 557 -2.95 -0.04 -10.39
C TYR A 557 -2.05 -0.03 -11.64
N GLY A 558 -0.99 -0.84 -11.64
CA GLY A 558 -0.06 -0.97 -12.77
C GLY A 558 -0.74 -1.46 -14.06
N LEU A 559 -1.65 -2.43 -13.97
CA LEU A 559 -2.44 -2.92 -15.10
C LEU A 559 -3.22 -1.79 -15.77
N ASN A 560 -3.96 -1.01 -14.98
CA ASN A 560 -4.85 0.04 -15.47
C ASN A 560 -4.08 1.15 -16.19
N ILE A 561 -3.04 1.69 -15.54
CA ILE A 561 -2.21 2.74 -16.16
C ILE A 561 -1.52 2.21 -17.41
N GLY A 562 -0.89 1.03 -17.32
CA GLY A 562 -0.17 0.44 -18.45
C GLY A 562 -1.07 0.23 -19.66
N PHE A 563 -2.26 -0.34 -19.45
CA PHE A 563 -3.20 -0.62 -20.53
C PHE A 563 -3.74 0.66 -21.19
N PHE A 564 -4.35 1.57 -20.42
CA PHE A 564 -5.05 2.73 -21.00
C PHE A 564 -4.08 3.78 -21.56
N LEU A 565 -2.90 3.94 -20.95
CA LEU A 565 -1.87 4.85 -21.47
C LEU A 565 -1.29 4.30 -22.78
N THR A 566 -0.89 3.02 -22.83
CA THR A 566 -0.39 2.41 -24.07
C THR A 566 -1.45 2.41 -25.17
N PHE A 567 -2.72 2.19 -24.83
CA PHE A 567 -3.84 2.27 -25.77
C PHE A 567 -3.97 3.66 -26.40
N SER A 568 -4.03 4.70 -25.56
CA SER A 568 -4.21 6.09 -26.01
C SER A 568 -3.03 6.59 -26.85
N LEU A 569 -1.81 6.23 -26.46
CA LEU A 569 -0.61 6.57 -27.25
C LEU A 569 -0.52 5.76 -28.54
N SER A 570 -0.94 4.50 -28.53
CA SER A 570 -0.98 3.66 -29.73
C SER A 570 -2.02 4.15 -30.74
N LEU A 571 -3.13 4.74 -30.29
CA LEU A 571 -4.10 5.40 -31.18
C LEU A 571 -3.47 6.57 -31.96
N LEU A 572 -2.63 7.38 -31.29
CA LEU A 572 -1.96 8.53 -31.89
C LEU A 572 -0.75 8.15 -32.75
N THR A 573 -0.02 7.10 -32.39
CA THR A 573 1.22 6.69 -33.07
C THR A 573 1.00 5.70 -34.21
N SER A 574 -0.03 4.85 -34.13
CA SER A 574 -0.26 3.81 -35.11
C SER A 574 -0.90 4.37 -36.38
N HIS A 575 -0.20 4.24 -37.50
CA HIS A 575 -0.62 4.67 -38.82
C HIS A 575 -0.68 3.44 -39.75
N GLY A 576 -1.83 3.19 -40.37
CA GLY A 576 -2.00 2.03 -41.25
C GLY A 576 -3.17 2.21 -42.21
N ARG A 577 -3.00 1.71 -43.44
CA ARG A 577 -4.02 1.77 -44.50
C ARG A 577 -5.23 0.87 -44.22
N TRP A 578 -5.03 -0.18 -43.41
CA TRP A 578 -6.05 -1.18 -43.07
C TRP A 578 -6.47 -1.03 -41.61
N LEU A 579 -7.73 -0.62 -41.39
CA LEU A 579 -8.30 -0.38 -40.05
C LEU A 579 -8.18 -1.59 -39.13
N TRP A 580 -8.52 -2.80 -39.59
CA TRP A 580 -8.47 -4.00 -38.73
C TRP A 580 -7.06 -4.34 -38.24
N LYS A 581 -6.05 -4.32 -39.13
CA LYS A 581 -4.65 -4.56 -38.74
C LYS A 581 -4.14 -3.50 -37.77
N ARG A 582 -4.55 -2.23 -37.97
CA ARG A 582 -4.24 -1.11 -37.07
C ARG A 582 -4.85 -1.33 -35.69
N THR A 583 -6.15 -1.65 -35.61
CA THR A 583 -6.86 -1.90 -34.34
C THR A 583 -6.26 -3.09 -33.60
N LEU A 584 -5.96 -4.19 -34.31
CA LEU A 584 -5.33 -5.37 -33.71
C LEU A 584 -3.96 -5.04 -33.11
N GLN A 585 -3.12 -4.26 -33.81
CA GLN A 585 -1.84 -3.81 -33.28
C GLN A 585 -1.98 -2.92 -32.05
N ILE A 586 -2.98 -2.02 -32.04
CA ILE A 586 -3.26 -1.16 -30.88
C ILE A 586 -3.67 -2.01 -29.67
N ILE A 587 -4.60 -2.95 -29.85
CA ILE A 587 -5.05 -3.85 -28.78
C ILE A 587 -3.88 -4.70 -28.27
N ALA A 588 -3.10 -5.31 -29.16
CA ALA A 588 -1.95 -6.14 -28.78
C ALA A 588 -0.90 -5.34 -27.98
N ARG A 589 -0.55 -4.12 -28.42
CA ARG A 589 0.37 -3.25 -27.67
C ARG A 589 -0.19 -2.88 -26.30
N SER A 590 -1.49 -2.63 -26.21
CA SER A 590 -2.15 -2.25 -24.94
C SER A 590 -2.18 -3.41 -23.96
N LEU A 591 -2.45 -4.63 -24.44
CA LEU A 591 -2.39 -5.86 -23.63
C LEU A 591 -0.97 -6.13 -23.13
N ILE A 592 0.04 -5.97 -23.98
CA ILE A 592 1.46 -6.07 -23.58
C ILE A 592 1.79 -5.00 -22.55
N GLY A 593 1.41 -3.74 -22.80
CA GLY A 593 1.63 -2.61 -21.88
C GLY A 593 0.99 -2.84 -20.51
N GLY A 594 -0.25 -3.34 -20.47
CA GLY A 594 -0.97 -3.69 -19.26
C GLY A 594 -0.33 -4.88 -18.52
N LEU A 595 -0.11 -6.01 -19.19
CA LEU A 595 0.43 -7.23 -18.58
C LEU A 595 1.82 -7.01 -17.98
N PHE A 596 2.73 -6.36 -18.72
CA PHE A 596 4.08 -6.12 -18.22
C PHE A 596 4.13 -4.98 -17.19
N SER A 597 3.18 -4.04 -17.20
CA SER A 597 3.04 -3.07 -16.10
C SER A 597 2.51 -3.73 -14.83
N TYR A 598 1.54 -4.64 -14.93
CA TYR A 598 1.10 -5.46 -13.82
C TYR A 598 2.28 -6.23 -13.20
N LEU A 599 3.10 -6.91 -14.03
CA LEU A 599 4.30 -7.61 -13.57
C LEU A 599 5.32 -6.67 -12.92
N SER A 600 5.50 -5.46 -13.46
CA SER A 600 6.41 -4.45 -12.90
C SER A 600 5.99 -4.05 -11.49
N PHE A 601 4.70 -3.81 -11.27
CA PHE A 601 4.16 -3.48 -9.96
C PHE A 601 4.12 -4.67 -9.00
N PHE A 602 3.91 -5.89 -9.52
CA PHE A 602 4.07 -7.12 -8.75
C PHE A 602 5.50 -7.32 -8.23
N ILE A 603 6.52 -7.05 -9.06
CA ILE A 603 7.92 -7.05 -8.61
C ILE A 603 8.14 -6.03 -7.50
N GLY A 604 7.54 -4.83 -7.61
CA GLY A 604 7.56 -3.83 -6.54
C GLY A 604 7.00 -4.34 -5.21
N CYS A 605 5.93 -5.15 -5.25
CA CYS A 605 5.35 -5.78 -4.06
C CYS A 605 6.32 -6.78 -3.44
N VAL A 606 6.92 -7.67 -4.25
CA VAL A 606 7.91 -8.65 -3.79
C VAL A 606 9.13 -7.96 -3.14
N ILE A 607 9.62 -6.87 -3.73
CA ILE A 607 10.73 -6.08 -3.16
C ILE A 607 10.33 -5.45 -1.82
N SER A 608 9.12 -4.90 -1.71
CA SER A 608 8.63 -4.28 -0.48
C SER A 608 8.58 -5.28 0.68
N ILE A 609 8.08 -6.50 0.41
CA ILE A 609 8.02 -7.60 1.38
C ILE A 609 9.43 -8.09 1.75
N ALA A 610 10.29 -8.33 0.75
CA ALA A 610 11.66 -8.80 0.97
C ALA A 610 12.50 -7.82 1.80
N LEU A 611 12.23 -6.52 1.69
CA LEU A 611 12.90 -5.46 2.44
C LEU A 611 12.16 -5.06 3.74
N ASN A 612 11.07 -5.75 4.10
CA ASN A 612 10.27 -5.51 5.30
C ASN A 612 9.73 -4.06 5.43
N PHE A 613 9.37 -3.44 4.29
CA PHE A 613 8.73 -2.11 4.27
C PHE A 613 7.22 -2.24 4.48
N LYS A 614 6.78 -1.93 5.70
CA LYS A 614 5.36 -2.00 6.12
C LYS A 614 4.54 -0.74 5.78
N ASP A 615 5.23 0.36 5.50
CA ASP A 615 4.63 1.66 5.15
C ASP A 615 4.81 1.96 3.66
N ASN A 616 3.96 2.85 3.13
CA ASN A 616 4.19 3.47 1.82
C ASN A 616 5.54 4.19 1.81
N SER A 617 6.45 3.76 0.93
CA SER A 617 7.79 4.32 0.81
C SER A 617 8.03 4.84 -0.60
N PHE A 618 8.23 6.15 -0.72
CA PHE A 618 8.56 6.79 -2.00
C PHE A 618 9.80 6.17 -2.67
N LEU A 619 10.78 5.75 -1.87
CA LEU A 619 12.02 5.13 -2.37
C LEU A 619 11.76 3.78 -3.04
N VAL A 620 10.86 2.98 -2.48
CA VAL A 620 10.54 1.64 -3.00
C VAL A 620 9.56 1.74 -4.16
N ASP A 621 8.55 2.61 -4.05
CA ASP A 621 7.53 2.80 -5.06
C ASP A 621 8.07 3.32 -6.39
N TRP A 622 9.25 3.96 -6.42
CA TRP A 622 9.83 4.42 -7.68
C TRP A 622 10.24 3.25 -8.61
N ILE A 623 10.65 2.10 -8.06
CA ILE A 623 11.10 0.93 -8.84
C ILE A 623 10.00 0.40 -9.79
N PRO A 624 8.79 0.04 -9.32
CA PRO A 624 7.74 -0.48 -10.19
C PRO A 624 7.28 0.55 -11.23
N TRP A 625 7.25 1.84 -10.87
CA TRP A 625 6.90 2.93 -11.81
C TRP A 625 7.94 3.10 -12.92
N MET A 626 9.23 2.97 -12.61
CA MET A 626 10.31 2.99 -13.61
C MET A 626 10.24 1.82 -14.57
N LEU A 627 10.02 0.61 -14.04
CA LEU A 627 9.86 -0.60 -14.84
C LEU A 627 8.64 -0.51 -15.77
N SER A 628 7.49 -0.07 -15.24
CA SER A 628 6.29 0.16 -16.04
C SER A 628 6.50 1.25 -17.09
N GLY A 629 7.15 2.37 -16.75
CA GLY A 629 7.49 3.42 -17.71
C GLY A 629 8.37 2.93 -18.87
N LEU A 630 9.33 2.04 -18.59
CA LEU A 630 10.18 1.40 -19.60
C LEU A 630 9.38 0.47 -20.51
N VAL A 631 8.48 -0.33 -19.94
CA VAL A 631 7.56 -1.22 -20.66
C VAL A 631 6.67 -0.41 -21.60
N ILE A 632 6.00 0.63 -21.10
CA ILE A 632 5.09 1.49 -21.87
C ILE A 632 5.87 2.17 -23.00
N ALA A 633 7.06 2.73 -22.71
CA ALA A 633 7.89 3.39 -23.72
C ALA A 633 8.33 2.41 -24.82
N SER A 634 8.70 1.18 -24.44
CA SER A 634 9.10 0.13 -25.37
C SER A 634 7.93 -0.37 -26.22
N ALA A 635 6.76 -0.58 -25.62
CA ALA A 635 5.54 -1.02 -26.31
C ALA A 635 5.04 0.02 -27.32
N VAL A 636 5.11 1.31 -26.98
CA VAL A 636 4.74 2.41 -27.88
C VAL A 636 5.79 2.61 -28.98
N ALA A 637 7.09 2.48 -28.65
CA ALA A 637 8.16 2.63 -29.64
C ALA A 637 8.21 1.46 -30.64
N TYR A 638 7.79 0.26 -30.23
CA TYR A 638 7.84 -0.94 -31.06
C TYR A 638 7.08 -0.76 -32.38
N GLY A 639 7.78 -0.86 -33.51
CA GLY A 639 7.19 -0.69 -34.84
C GLY A 639 6.76 0.75 -35.16
N THR A 640 7.36 1.76 -34.52
CA THR A 640 7.18 3.19 -34.82
C THR A 640 8.55 3.87 -35.02
N ASP A 641 8.56 5.09 -35.56
CA ASP A 641 9.80 5.87 -35.76
C ASP A 641 10.30 6.59 -34.48
N ILE A 642 9.71 6.29 -33.32
CA ILE A 642 10.03 6.93 -32.04
C ILE A 642 11.38 6.43 -31.50
N LYS A 643 12.24 7.37 -31.10
CA LYS A 643 13.54 7.04 -30.48
C LYS A 643 13.37 6.69 -29.00
N LEU A 644 13.50 5.40 -28.67
CA LEU A 644 13.35 4.84 -27.32
C LEU A 644 14.13 5.62 -26.23
N LYS A 645 15.42 5.94 -26.48
CA LYS A 645 16.26 6.66 -25.50
C LYS A 645 15.65 7.99 -25.04
N LYS A 646 14.99 8.72 -25.93
CA LYS A 646 14.38 10.01 -25.58
C LYS A 646 13.01 9.83 -24.90
N ALA A 647 12.24 8.83 -25.33
CA ALA A 647 10.97 8.48 -24.68
C ALA A 647 11.20 8.06 -23.22
N LEU A 648 12.28 7.31 -22.94
CA LEU A 648 12.68 6.92 -21.59
C LEU A 648 12.99 8.11 -20.68
N ILE A 649 13.75 9.10 -21.16
CA ILE A 649 14.06 10.31 -20.34
C ILE A 649 12.77 11.02 -19.93
N GLY A 650 11.82 11.13 -20.86
CA GLY A 650 10.54 11.74 -20.54
C GLY A 650 9.64 10.89 -19.64
N ALA A 651 9.74 9.56 -19.71
CA ALA A 651 9.10 8.66 -18.76
C ALA A 651 9.59 8.92 -17.33
N VAL A 652 10.91 9.09 -17.12
CA VAL A 652 11.49 9.41 -15.80
C VAL A 652 10.91 10.72 -15.25
N ILE A 653 10.86 11.77 -16.07
CA ILE A 653 10.29 13.08 -15.68
C ILE A 653 8.82 12.92 -15.28
N SER A 654 8.06 12.12 -16.02
CA SER A 654 6.64 11.89 -15.76
C SER A 654 6.42 11.15 -14.45
N ILE A 655 7.30 10.20 -14.10
CA ILE A 655 7.25 9.50 -12.80
C ILE A 655 7.49 10.48 -11.65
N ILE A 656 8.48 11.37 -11.75
CA ILE A 656 8.77 12.36 -10.70
C ILE A 656 7.54 13.22 -10.41
N PHE A 657 6.86 13.72 -11.44
CA PHE A 657 5.65 14.53 -11.24
C PHE A 657 4.44 13.71 -10.82
N GLY A 658 4.23 12.52 -11.42
CA GLY A 658 3.10 11.63 -11.09
C GLY A 658 3.18 11.11 -9.66
N LEU A 659 4.25 10.35 -9.35
CA LEU A 659 4.49 9.79 -8.02
C LEU A 659 4.70 10.89 -6.98
N GLY A 660 5.45 11.94 -7.31
CA GLY A 660 5.67 13.07 -6.42
C GLY A 660 4.38 13.79 -6.05
N SER A 661 3.45 13.98 -7.00
CA SER A 661 2.14 14.56 -6.70
C SER A 661 1.32 13.67 -5.75
N MET A 662 1.33 12.36 -5.98
CA MET A 662 0.56 11.40 -5.17
C MET A 662 0.99 11.44 -3.69
N TYR A 663 2.29 11.44 -3.44
CA TYR A 663 2.83 11.57 -2.09
C TYR A 663 2.59 12.98 -1.50
N LEU A 664 2.69 14.03 -2.32
CA LEU A 664 2.40 15.40 -1.88
C LEU A 664 0.95 15.52 -1.41
N TRP A 665 -0.03 14.96 -2.13
CA TRP A 665 -1.43 14.96 -1.69
C TRP A 665 -1.61 14.17 -0.39
N SER A 666 -0.98 13.00 -0.27
CA SER A 666 -1.07 12.17 0.93
C SER A 666 -0.57 12.89 2.20
N PHE A 667 0.51 13.66 2.09
CA PHE A 667 1.10 14.37 3.23
C PHE A 667 0.52 15.76 3.47
N SER A 668 -0.01 16.44 2.46
CA SER A 668 -0.47 17.84 2.58
C SER A 668 -1.85 17.98 3.20
N PHE A 669 -2.67 16.92 3.16
CA PHE A 669 -4.05 16.95 3.63
C PHE A 669 -4.24 16.24 4.96
N ASN A 670 -5.02 16.83 5.87
CA ASN A 670 -5.34 16.21 7.16
C ASN A 670 -6.09 14.87 6.99
N ALA A 671 -6.11 14.05 8.04
CA ALA A 671 -6.71 12.71 8.08
C ALA A 671 -8.25 12.67 7.95
N GLN A 672 -8.89 13.79 7.61
CA GLN A 672 -10.33 13.90 7.36
C GLN A 672 -10.69 14.30 5.91
N VAL A 673 -9.70 14.66 5.09
CA VAL A 673 -9.93 15.05 3.68
C VAL A 673 -9.77 13.84 2.77
N ASP A 674 -10.81 13.48 2.02
CA ASP A 674 -10.78 12.38 1.07
C ASP A 674 -9.79 12.69 -0.07
N THR A 675 -8.78 11.84 -0.23
CA THR A 675 -7.73 12.00 -1.25
C THR A 675 -7.93 11.17 -2.51
N ARG A 676 -9.01 10.38 -2.60
CA ARG A 676 -9.28 9.52 -3.76
C ARG A 676 -9.49 10.33 -5.04
N GLU A 677 -10.06 11.52 -4.93
CA GLU A 677 -10.20 12.48 -6.03
C GLU A 677 -8.86 13.10 -6.44
N PHE A 678 -7.95 13.37 -5.50
CA PHE A 678 -6.62 13.88 -5.82
C PHE A 678 -5.73 12.83 -6.49
N LEU A 679 -5.98 11.54 -6.23
CA LEU A 679 -5.32 10.45 -6.94
C LEU A 679 -5.59 10.53 -8.45
N LEU A 680 -6.79 10.93 -8.89
CA LEU A 680 -7.11 11.16 -10.30
C LEU A 680 -6.16 12.20 -10.93
N LEU A 681 -5.87 13.29 -10.22
CA LEU A 681 -4.94 14.30 -10.71
C LEU A 681 -3.53 13.73 -10.89
N SER A 682 -3.08 12.85 -9.98
CA SER A 682 -1.80 12.14 -10.12
C SER A 682 -1.77 11.22 -11.34
N TYR A 683 -2.86 10.47 -11.61
CA TYR A 683 -3.02 9.68 -12.83
C TYR A 683 -2.90 10.56 -14.08
N MET A 684 -3.64 11.68 -14.11
CA MET A 684 -3.63 12.59 -15.25
C MET A 684 -2.25 13.23 -15.46
N ILE A 685 -1.59 13.70 -14.40
CA ILE A 685 -0.25 14.31 -14.47
C ILE A 685 0.76 13.30 -15.04
N TYR A 686 0.74 12.06 -14.55
CA TYR A 686 1.62 11.00 -15.07
C TYR A 686 1.38 10.74 -16.56
N CYS A 687 0.13 10.50 -16.96
CA CYS A 687 -0.22 10.17 -18.34
C CYS A 687 0.02 11.35 -19.30
N ILE A 688 -0.27 12.59 -18.90
CA ILE A 688 0.01 13.79 -19.68
C ILE A 688 1.52 13.98 -19.86
N GLY A 689 2.30 13.88 -18.78
CA GLY A 689 3.75 13.98 -18.84
C GLY A 689 4.35 12.97 -19.81
N PHE A 690 3.85 11.73 -19.76
CA PHE A 690 4.31 10.67 -20.64
C PHE A 690 3.91 10.92 -22.10
N ALA A 691 2.68 11.39 -22.34
CA ALA A 691 2.22 11.72 -23.68
C ALA A 691 3.01 12.87 -24.32
N ILE A 692 3.31 13.94 -23.57
CA ILE A 692 4.18 15.05 -24.03
C ILE A 692 5.57 14.53 -24.35
N SER A 693 6.09 13.62 -23.52
CA SER A 693 7.40 13.01 -23.70
C SER A 693 7.51 12.22 -25.00
N VAL A 694 6.49 11.41 -25.30
CA VAL A 694 6.40 10.69 -26.58
C VAL A 694 6.26 11.68 -27.74
N ALA A 695 5.37 12.67 -27.63
CA ALA A 695 5.15 13.69 -28.65
C ALA A 695 6.42 14.47 -29.02
N ALA A 696 7.26 14.79 -28.04
CA ALA A 696 8.54 15.48 -28.25
C ALA A 696 9.55 14.66 -29.06
N THR A 697 9.35 13.34 -29.15
CA THR A 697 10.22 12.39 -29.86
C THR A 697 9.68 11.94 -31.21
N CYS A 698 8.39 12.19 -31.47
CA CYS A 698 7.80 11.93 -32.78
C CYS A 698 8.45 12.83 -33.85
N PRO A 699 8.80 12.27 -35.03
CA PRO A 699 9.27 13.07 -36.15
C PRO A 699 8.19 14.09 -36.54
N LYS A 700 8.56 15.37 -36.65
CA LYS A 700 7.62 16.45 -36.98
C LYS A 700 7.13 16.39 -38.42
N SER A 701 7.82 15.70 -39.33
CA SER A 701 7.36 15.46 -40.69
C SER A 701 7.46 13.97 -41.05
N GLU A 702 6.36 13.41 -41.54
CA GLU A 702 6.24 11.99 -41.90
C GLU A 702 6.13 11.75 -43.42
N ARG A 703 6.04 12.81 -44.23
CA ARG A 703 5.81 12.68 -45.67
C ARG A 703 6.90 13.40 -46.46
N TYR A 704 7.77 12.60 -47.04
CA TYR A 704 8.84 12.96 -47.95
C TYR A 704 8.32 13.04 -49.40
N PHE A 705 8.67 14.11 -50.10
CA PHE A 705 8.35 14.36 -51.49
C PHE A 705 9.60 14.81 -52.27
N LEU A 706 9.65 14.52 -53.57
CA LEU A 706 10.55 15.17 -54.52
C LEU A 706 9.70 15.95 -55.50
N ARG A 707 9.80 17.28 -55.48
CA ARG A 707 9.22 18.12 -56.52
C ARG A 707 10.12 18.06 -57.75
N VAL A 708 9.55 17.74 -58.89
CA VAL A 708 10.26 17.61 -60.16
C VAL A 708 9.86 18.78 -61.06
N GLU A 709 10.85 19.48 -61.59
CA GLU A 709 10.70 20.66 -62.45
C GLU A 709 11.60 20.50 -63.69
N GLY A 710 11.17 21.03 -64.85
CA GLY A 710 11.97 21.07 -66.09
C GLY A 710 11.27 20.42 -67.29
N PRO A 711 11.83 19.36 -67.91
CA PRO A 711 11.26 18.72 -69.11
C PRO A 711 9.94 17.96 -68.89
N ILE A 712 9.42 17.94 -67.66
CA ILE A 712 8.13 17.35 -67.29
C ILE A 712 7.28 18.39 -66.57
N LYS A 713 5.95 18.28 -66.66
CA LYS A 713 5.03 19.12 -65.89
C LYS A 713 5.35 19.01 -64.40
N ASP A 714 5.48 20.17 -63.75
CA ASP A 714 5.72 20.29 -62.32
C ASP A 714 4.81 19.35 -61.51
N MET A 715 5.42 18.44 -60.76
CA MET A 715 4.70 17.49 -59.92
C MET A 715 5.51 17.11 -58.68
N ASP A 716 4.78 16.71 -57.64
CA ASP A 716 5.37 16.21 -56.41
C ASP A 716 5.31 14.68 -56.36
N ILE A 717 6.47 14.07 -56.42
CA ILE A 717 6.62 12.62 -56.30
C ILE A 717 6.71 12.25 -54.83
N ALA A 718 5.72 11.49 -54.37
CA ALA A 718 5.61 11.02 -53.00
C ALA A 718 6.66 9.95 -52.67
N ILE A 719 7.90 10.36 -52.39
CA ILE A 719 8.99 9.43 -52.06
C ILE A 719 8.80 8.69 -50.72
N TYR A 720 7.91 9.17 -49.84
CA TYR A 720 7.59 8.48 -48.60
C TYR A 720 7.05 7.06 -48.80
N LYS A 721 6.49 6.75 -49.99
CA LYS A 721 5.97 5.41 -50.30
C LYS A 721 7.06 4.34 -50.22
N TRP A 722 8.25 4.62 -50.76
CA TRP A 722 9.40 3.74 -50.71
C TRP A 722 10.16 3.84 -49.38
N MET A 723 10.13 5.01 -48.74
CA MET A 723 10.82 5.21 -47.46
C MET A 723 10.11 4.55 -46.26
N LYS A 724 8.79 4.35 -46.36
CA LYS A 724 7.97 3.67 -45.35
C LYS A 724 7.80 2.16 -45.59
N ALA A 725 8.29 1.61 -46.72
CA ALA A 725 8.16 0.19 -47.03
C ALA A 725 9.16 -0.65 -46.19
N PRO A 726 8.71 -1.60 -45.35
CA PRO A 726 9.59 -2.37 -44.47
C PRO A 726 10.43 -3.44 -45.21
N GLU A 727 9.97 -3.93 -46.36
CA GLU A 727 10.63 -4.99 -47.15
C GLU A 727 11.65 -4.45 -48.16
N GLN A 728 11.62 -3.13 -48.46
CA GLN A 728 12.56 -2.48 -49.37
C GLN A 728 13.69 -1.84 -48.56
N SER A 729 14.88 -1.72 -49.15
CA SER A 729 16.10 -1.20 -48.49
C SER A 729 16.08 0.31 -48.17
N LYS A 730 14.88 0.89 -47.94
CA LYS A 730 14.60 2.32 -47.70
C LYS A 730 15.40 3.21 -48.64
N ARG A 731 15.43 2.81 -49.92
CA ARG A 731 16.15 3.46 -51.00
C ARG A 731 15.23 3.69 -52.18
N ILE A 732 15.58 4.67 -53.00
CA ILE A 732 14.96 4.97 -54.28
C ILE A 732 16.10 5.12 -55.28
N LEU A 733 16.07 4.29 -56.32
CA LEU A 733 16.94 4.42 -57.47
C LEU A 733 16.31 5.34 -58.51
N ILE A 734 17.08 6.30 -59.01
CA ILE A 734 16.68 7.28 -60.04
C ILE A 734 17.59 7.08 -61.26
N GLY A 735 17.00 6.89 -62.45
CA GLY A 735 17.75 6.65 -63.69
C GLY A 735 16.84 6.34 -64.87
N LYS A 736 17.42 5.96 -66.02
CA LYS A 736 16.65 5.60 -67.24
C LYS A 736 16.17 4.14 -67.27
N SER A 737 16.79 3.25 -66.47
CA SER A 737 16.48 1.83 -66.46
C SER A 737 15.08 1.53 -65.92
N VAL A 738 14.48 0.45 -66.42
CA VAL A 738 13.23 -0.13 -65.88
C VAL A 738 13.42 -0.61 -64.43
N ASN A 739 14.67 -0.87 -64.03
CA ASN A 739 15.01 -1.30 -62.67
C ASN A 739 15.04 -0.14 -61.65
N CYS A 740 14.88 1.12 -62.10
CA CYS A 740 14.82 2.27 -61.20
C CYS A 740 13.42 2.46 -60.61
N ASP A 741 13.34 2.68 -59.30
CA ASP A 741 12.09 3.04 -58.61
C ASP A 741 11.48 4.32 -59.18
N LEU A 742 12.34 5.27 -59.58
CA LEU A 742 11.98 6.46 -60.31
C LEU A 742 12.63 6.46 -61.69
N GLN A 743 11.90 5.91 -62.66
CA GLN A 743 12.32 5.88 -64.05
C GLN A 743 12.13 7.25 -64.71
N MET A 744 13.22 7.83 -65.20
CA MET A 744 13.23 9.11 -65.93
C MET A 744 12.98 8.87 -67.43
N THR A 745 11.71 8.75 -67.82
CA THR A 745 11.31 8.55 -69.24
C THR A 745 11.12 9.84 -70.02
N TRP A 746 11.08 10.99 -69.34
CA TRP A 746 10.74 12.29 -69.92
C TRP A 746 11.95 13.09 -70.42
N ASP A 747 13.17 12.81 -69.95
CA ASP A 747 14.40 13.49 -70.38
C ASP A 747 15.23 12.60 -71.32
N ILE A 748 14.80 12.58 -72.58
CA ILE A 748 15.38 11.72 -73.62
C ILE A 748 16.75 12.26 -74.08
N THR A 749 16.89 13.59 -74.11
CA THR A 749 18.04 14.28 -74.72
C THR A 749 19.30 14.29 -73.85
N SER A 750 19.18 14.19 -72.53
CA SER A 750 20.33 14.24 -71.64
C SER A 750 21.01 12.87 -71.48
N PRO A 751 22.35 12.84 -71.33
CA PRO A 751 23.09 11.62 -71.01
C PRO A 751 22.88 11.26 -69.53
N ILE A 752 21.79 10.55 -69.26
CA ILE A 752 21.45 10.01 -67.93
C ILE A 752 21.73 8.51 -67.96
N ALA A 753 22.48 8.02 -66.99
CA ALA A 753 22.82 6.61 -66.85
C ALA A 753 21.58 5.73 -66.57
N PRO A 754 21.68 4.40 -66.83
CA PRO A 754 20.62 3.45 -66.46
C PRO A 754 20.23 3.55 -64.98
N GLU A 755 21.21 3.66 -64.08
CA GLU A 755 21.04 3.94 -62.65
C GLU A 755 21.94 5.14 -62.29
N GLN A 756 21.36 6.33 -62.17
CA GLN A 756 22.14 7.56 -62.02
C GLN A 756 22.38 7.93 -60.55
N ALA A 757 21.34 7.82 -59.73
CA ALA A 757 21.35 8.32 -58.36
C ALA A 757 20.59 7.39 -57.41
N GLU A 758 21.02 7.37 -56.16
CA GLU A 758 20.30 6.69 -55.08
C GLU A 758 19.93 7.70 -54.00
N VAL A 759 18.64 7.76 -53.63
CA VAL A 759 18.16 8.44 -52.44
C VAL A 759 17.88 7.39 -51.36
N ARG A 760 18.63 7.41 -50.26
CA ARG A 760 18.50 6.43 -49.17
C ARG A 760 18.22 7.09 -47.83
N MET A 761 17.34 6.50 -47.03
CA MET A 761 17.13 6.91 -45.64
C MET A 761 18.16 6.26 -44.71
N VAL A 762 18.92 7.08 -44.00
CA VAL A 762 19.87 6.64 -42.98
C VAL A 762 19.62 7.44 -41.71
N ASN A 763 19.34 6.75 -40.59
CA ASN A 763 19.10 7.34 -39.27
C ASN A 763 18.01 8.45 -39.25
N GLY A 764 16.95 8.30 -40.05
CA GLY A 764 15.83 9.24 -40.14
C GLY A 764 16.09 10.47 -41.01
N TYR A 765 17.18 10.49 -41.77
CA TYR A 765 17.49 11.53 -42.74
C TYR A 765 17.68 10.94 -44.13
N LEU A 766 17.29 11.70 -45.16
CA LEU A 766 17.50 11.31 -46.54
C LEU A 766 18.87 11.77 -47.05
N TYR A 767 19.54 10.89 -47.78
CA TYR A 767 20.83 11.14 -48.41
C TYR A 767 20.74 10.83 -49.89
N LEU A 768 21.24 11.74 -50.72
CA LEU A 768 21.50 11.53 -52.13
C LEU A 768 22.92 11.00 -52.32
N THR A 769 23.08 9.94 -53.09
CA THR A 769 24.36 9.37 -53.52
C THR A 769 24.37 9.34 -55.04
N ALA A 770 25.41 9.90 -55.66
CA ALA A 770 25.61 9.75 -57.10
C ALA A 770 26.20 8.36 -57.37
N LEU A 771 25.54 7.55 -58.19
CA LEU A 771 26.08 6.27 -58.64
C LEU A 771 27.03 6.50 -59.83
N GLU A 772 26.64 7.40 -60.72
CA GLU A 772 27.37 7.81 -61.91
C GLU A 772 27.62 9.32 -61.95
N GLU A 773 28.57 9.76 -62.78
CA GLU A 773 28.83 11.17 -63.02
C GLU A 773 27.65 11.88 -63.71
N GLY A 774 27.45 13.18 -63.44
CA GLY A 774 26.39 13.98 -64.08
C GLY A 774 25.31 14.54 -63.14
N ILE A 775 25.44 14.36 -61.82
CA ILE A 775 24.55 14.99 -60.84
C ILE A 775 25.12 16.33 -60.37
N LEU A 776 24.33 17.39 -60.47
CA LEU A 776 24.67 18.69 -59.89
C LEU A 776 23.90 18.90 -58.59
N PHE A 777 24.60 18.98 -57.46
CA PHE A 777 24.05 19.28 -56.15
C PHE A 777 24.35 20.73 -55.79
N ASN A 778 23.32 21.58 -55.61
CA ASN A 778 23.50 23.03 -55.42
C ASN A 778 24.48 23.67 -56.44
N LYS A 779 24.28 23.37 -57.74
CA LYS A 779 25.11 23.86 -58.86
C LYS A 779 26.56 23.37 -58.88
N LYS A 780 26.97 22.43 -58.02
CA LYS A 780 28.29 21.80 -58.04
C LYS A 780 28.19 20.32 -58.44
N PRO A 781 29.12 19.78 -59.24
CA PRO A 781 29.14 18.36 -59.56
C PRO A 781 29.35 17.54 -58.28
N LEU A 782 28.48 16.55 -58.08
CA LEU A 782 28.59 15.59 -56.99
C LEU A 782 29.47 14.42 -57.45
N LYS A 783 30.56 14.16 -56.72
CA LYS A 783 31.43 13.00 -56.98
C LYS A 783 30.66 11.69 -56.76
N THR A 784 31.00 10.67 -57.55
CA THR A 784 30.45 9.31 -57.41
C THR A 784 30.68 8.75 -56.02
N ASN A 785 29.70 8.00 -55.50
CA ASN A 785 29.66 7.38 -54.18
C ASN A 785 29.75 8.34 -52.96
N VAL A 786 29.74 9.66 -53.18
CA VAL A 786 29.72 10.64 -52.09
C VAL A 786 28.28 10.90 -51.65
N ARG A 787 27.99 10.63 -50.38
CA ARG A 787 26.68 10.87 -49.77
C ARG A 787 26.51 12.36 -49.44
N LYS A 788 25.41 12.96 -49.90
CA LYS A 788 24.98 14.30 -49.51
C LYS A 788 23.61 14.25 -48.84
N LYS A 789 23.54 14.78 -47.64
CA LYS A 789 22.28 14.88 -46.89
C LYS A 789 21.31 15.82 -47.61
N LEU A 790 20.10 15.34 -47.83
CA LEU A 790 18.98 16.11 -48.35
C LEU A 790 18.26 16.79 -47.17
N TYR A 791 18.25 18.12 -47.20
CA TYR A 791 17.41 18.94 -46.32
C TYR A 791 16.22 19.45 -47.10
N HIS A 792 15.10 19.68 -46.43
CA HIS A 792 13.96 20.34 -47.06
C HIS A 792 14.37 21.58 -47.87
N GLY A 793 13.95 21.64 -49.14
CA GLY A 793 14.32 22.66 -50.14
C GLY A 793 15.62 22.38 -50.91
N THR A 794 16.35 21.31 -50.60
CA THR A 794 17.61 20.97 -51.30
C THR A 794 17.33 20.61 -52.75
N LYS A 795 18.07 21.25 -53.67
CA LYS A 795 17.96 21.01 -55.11
C LYS A 795 19.14 20.20 -55.64
N PHE A 796 18.83 19.20 -56.45
CA PHE A 796 19.81 18.50 -57.27
C PHE A 796 19.29 18.35 -58.69
N VAL A 797 20.18 18.36 -59.66
CA VAL A 797 19.84 18.29 -61.09
C VAL A 797 20.43 17.01 -61.66
N ILE A 798 19.59 16.29 -62.42
CA ILE A 798 19.97 15.12 -63.23
C ILE A 798 19.51 15.41 -64.65
N GLY A 799 20.45 15.45 -65.61
CA GLY A 799 20.16 15.90 -66.97
C GLY A 799 19.65 17.35 -66.98
N LYS A 800 18.45 17.56 -67.55
CA LYS A 800 17.72 18.84 -67.53
C LYS A 800 16.66 18.90 -66.42
N THR A 801 16.48 17.84 -65.63
CA THR A 801 15.45 17.75 -64.60
C THR A 801 15.98 18.24 -63.26
N THR A 802 15.28 19.20 -62.65
CA THR A 802 15.57 19.68 -61.29
C THR A 802 14.68 18.96 -60.28
N PHE A 803 15.31 18.30 -59.32
CA PHE A 803 14.65 17.68 -58.17
C PHE A 803 14.83 18.56 -56.94
N THR A 804 13.72 18.91 -56.30
CA THR A 804 13.70 19.62 -55.02
C THR A 804 13.13 18.71 -53.93
N TYR A 805 13.91 18.41 -52.90
CA TYR A 805 13.42 17.61 -51.79
C TYR A 805 12.48 18.41 -50.88
N LEU A 806 11.26 17.91 -50.67
CA LEU A 806 10.21 18.53 -49.86
C LEU A 806 9.77 17.61 -48.71
N GLU A 807 9.54 18.18 -47.54
CA GLU A 807 8.86 17.55 -46.41
C GLU A 807 7.51 18.26 -46.29
N LYS A 808 6.41 17.51 -46.28
CA LYS A 808 5.07 18.07 -46.15
C LYS A 808 4.36 17.44 -44.97
N ASP A 809 3.76 18.28 -44.15
CA ASP A 809 2.72 17.87 -43.20
C ASP A 809 1.40 18.19 -43.88
N LEU A 810 0.55 17.17 -44.03
CA LEU A 810 -0.78 17.30 -44.63
C LEU A 810 -1.79 17.62 -43.53
#